data_AF-A0A318QJT2-F1
#
_entry.id   AF-A0A318QJT2-F1
#
_cell.length_a   1.000
_cell.length_b   1.000
_cell.length_c   1.000
_cell.angle_alpha   90.00
_cell.angle_beta   90.00
_cell.angle_gamma   90.00
#
_symmetry.space_group_name_H-M   'P 1'
#
loop_
_entity.id
_entity.type
_entity.pdbx_description
1 polymer ?
#
loop_
_entity_poly.entity_id
_entity_poly.type
_entity_poly.pdbx_seq_one_letter_code
_entity_poly.pdbx_strand_id
1 'polypeptide(L)'
;MFAHTLTQELLRVLERPDLRVIAGARRIVLDPVLEAPFRILPDGGVVLGLPLQGNLEQTAFFLRHALELAALLERAPGQPFHAAFCAARTAALFWYLDTGRADTDAPAAWVPLMAGPAVPDSATLRAMWPALAPLQPALAVLPVEADFTALQGELALLWKLLGPIETLMATGGDARLAVDPATGLNHYGCSHRPRPWAITFASSTASSLSERGFAGAETARLALVAGALQGRADEAACAQGADIQARIASAFGLTGQEGVVLAPSGTDCELYALALAALAPGGRPVSNILLAPEETGSGVPLAAQGRHFANDTALGHGVTRGARIAGFPDDTDVVNVPMRDGAGHVRALPEVDAQTCRLTHELRAAGRHVLLHRLDLSKTGLLAPGLAALEQATAPLGAGMDDRPDVVVDACQARLDPARVRAYLDMGWMVMVTGSKFFTGPPFCGALLLPACVRSRLDGPRGLPAGLADYSYRAAWPAGPARNSLPPGHNIGLILRWQAALAEITAFGAIPRIVVRDRLRTFLAAVTAQIAARPVLELLPPVAPARPDPDQAWDCLPTIMSFFVRAPDSPEGGFRPLAVAEARQLYAWLNTDLSGCIPPDDADAGLAAVLCHVGQPVPLAHPDLPGALAGALRISAGARLVSGEPSHEGMDPTERLRREARNVGRILDKIGLILRHWPRLAAMAPVQTYLPHGWRARAILPA
;
A
#
# COMPACT_ATOMS: atom_id res chain seq x y z
N MET A 1 40.23 -4.18 20.54
CA MET A 1 39.36 -5.27 20.04
C MET A 1 37.92 -5.04 20.45
N PHE A 2 37.63 -4.87 21.74
CA PHE A 2 36.28 -4.62 22.30
C PHE A 2 35.52 -3.41 21.73
N ALA A 3 36.13 -2.22 21.71
CA ALA A 3 35.51 -1.02 21.14
C ALA A 3 35.20 -1.17 19.63
N HIS A 4 36.04 -1.90 18.89
CA HIS A 4 35.85 -2.14 17.47
C HIS A 4 34.65 -3.05 17.18
N THR A 5 34.48 -4.12 17.96
CA THR A 5 33.31 -5.02 17.85
C THR A 5 32.00 -4.29 18.16
N LEU A 6 32.00 -3.45 19.20
CA LEU A 6 30.82 -2.65 19.58
C LEU A 6 30.41 -1.65 18.48
N THR A 7 31.40 -0.96 17.88
CA THR A 7 31.14 -0.07 16.75
C THR A 7 30.58 -0.83 15.55
N GLN A 8 31.09 -2.03 15.25
CA GLN A 8 30.55 -2.85 14.16
C GLN A 8 29.11 -3.33 14.40
N GLU A 9 28.76 -3.71 15.64
CA GLU A 9 27.40 -4.10 16.01
C GLU A 9 26.42 -2.93 15.87
N LEU A 10 26.80 -1.74 16.36
CA LEU A 10 25.98 -0.54 16.21
C LEU A 10 25.79 -0.16 14.74
N LEU A 11 26.87 -0.21 13.93
CA LEU A 11 26.78 0.05 12.50
C LEU A 11 25.79 -0.92 11.81
N ARG A 12 25.82 -2.21 12.17
CA ARG A 12 24.86 -3.20 11.64
C ARG A 12 23.42 -2.86 12.01
N VAL A 13 23.17 -2.41 13.23
CA VAL A 13 21.81 -2.02 13.65
C VAL A 13 21.37 -0.74 12.95
N LEU A 14 22.26 0.24 12.79
CA LEU A 14 21.99 1.49 12.06
C LEU A 14 21.83 1.28 10.56
N GLU A 15 22.40 0.22 9.99
CA GLU A 15 22.20 -0.18 8.60
C GLU A 15 20.82 -0.79 8.33
N ARG A 16 20.05 -1.13 9.38
CA ARG A 16 18.67 -1.56 9.21
C ARG A 16 17.87 -0.42 8.54
N PRO A 17 17.18 -0.67 7.42
CA PRO A 17 16.56 0.39 6.63
C PRO A 17 15.55 1.25 7.39
N ASP A 18 14.73 0.63 8.24
CA ASP A 18 13.78 1.30 9.12
C ASP A 18 14.49 2.23 10.12
N LEU A 19 15.46 1.72 10.87
CA LEU A 19 16.20 2.50 11.87
C LEU A 19 17.06 3.59 11.24
N ARG A 20 17.67 3.32 10.08
CA ARG A 20 18.44 4.30 9.31
C ARG A 20 17.59 5.51 8.93
N VAL A 21 16.39 5.25 8.42
CA VAL A 21 15.45 6.30 8.00
C VAL A 21 15.01 7.14 9.19
N ILE A 22 14.72 6.51 10.35
CA ILE A 22 14.33 7.23 11.57
C ILE A 22 15.50 8.02 12.15
N ALA A 23 16.70 7.46 12.13
CA ALA A 23 17.90 8.12 12.61
C ALA A 23 18.23 9.39 11.82
N GLY A 24 18.01 9.36 10.50
CA GLY A 24 18.30 10.50 9.63
C GLY A 24 19.75 10.97 9.78
N ALA A 25 19.93 12.28 10.00
CA ALA A 25 21.24 12.90 10.23
C ALA A 25 21.61 13.03 11.72
N ARG A 26 20.92 12.34 12.62
CA ARG A 26 21.11 12.51 14.07
C ARG A 26 22.48 12.02 14.52
N ARG A 27 23.12 12.79 15.41
CA ARG A 27 24.38 12.38 16.04
C ARG A 27 24.12 11.26 17.04
N ILE A 28 24.71 10.10 16.79
CA ILE A 28 24.65 8.92 17.67
C ILE A 28 26.07 8.55 18.05
N VAL A 29 26.35 8.49 19.36
CA VAL A 29 27.67 8.14 19.90
C VAL A 29 27.55 7.04 20.94
N LEU A 30 28.62 6.26 21.13
CA LEU A 30 28.72 5.24 22.16
C LEU A 30 29.52 5.78 23.34
N ASP A 31 28.99 5.62 24.56
CA ASP A 31 29.70 5.89 25.80
C ASP A 31 29.66 4.64 26.70
N PRO A 32 30.76 3.87 26.78
CA PRO A 32 30.81 2.65 27.58
C PRO A 32 30.77 2.91 29.10
N VAL A 33 30.89 4.17 29.55
CA VAL A 33 30.79 4.54 30.97
C VAL A 33 29.33 4.82 31.37
N LEU A 34 28.43 5.03 30.40
CA LEU A 34 27.02 5.24 30.67
C LEU A 34 26.35 3.93 31.13
N GLU A 35 25.92 3.89 32.39
CA GLU A 35 25.20 2.76 32.99
C GLU A 35 23.78 2.59 32.42
N ALA A 36 23.15 3.69 32.00
CA ALA A 36 21.86 3.64 31.33
C ALA A 36 21.99 3.09 29.90
N PRO A 37 20.96 2.42 29.34
CA PRO A 37 21.02 1.90 27.97
C PRO A 37 21.24 3.01 26.94
N PHE A 38 20.69 4.20 27.17
CA PHE A 38 20.97 5.41 26.39
C PHE A 38 20.64 6.68 27.20
N ARG A 39 21.04 7.83 26.66
CA ARG A 39 20.65 9.16 27.13
C ARG A 39 20.49 10.12 25.95
N ILE A 40 19.43 10.93 25.98
CA ILE A 40 19.23 12.04 25.05
C ILE A 40 19.90 13.31 25.61
N LEU A 41 20.70 13.94 24.77
CA LEU A 41 21.39 15.19 25.08
C LEU A 41 20.47 16.41 24.85
N PRO A 42 20.74 17.57 25.47
CA PRO A 42 19.95 18.79 25.25
C PRO A 42 19.88 19.25 23.79
N ASP A 43 20.87 18.88 22.97
CA ASP A 43 20.91 19.17 21.53
C ASP A 43 20.24 18.10 20.65
N GLY A 44 19.54 17.13 21.25
CA GLY A 44 18.88 16.03 20.55
C GLY A 44 19.82 14.87 20.16
N GLY A 45 21.11 14.97 20.47
CA GLY A 45 22.07 13.87 20.27
C GLY A 45 21.73 12.64 21.12
N VAL A 46 22.03 11.45 20.59
CA VAL A 46 21.84 10.17 21.29
C VAL A 46 23.18 9.63 21.76
N VAL A 47 23.29 9.34 23.05
CA VAL A 47 24.41 8.60 23.64
C VAL A 47 23.91 7.21 24.00
N LEU A 48 24.51 6.16 23.44
CA LEU A 48 24.20 4.76 23.73
C LEU A 48 25.19 4.21 24.76
N GLY A 49 24.69 3.51 25.79
CA GLY A 49 25.48 3.01 26.91
C GLY A 49 25.90 1.54 26.82
N LEU A 50 26.56 1.06 27.88
CA LEU A 50 27.12 -0.29 27.98
C LEU A 50 26.10 -1.45 27.96
N PRO A 51 24.85 -1.33 28.49
CA PRO A 51 23.89 -2.45 28.54
C PRO A 51 23.49 -3.06 27.19
N LEU A 52 23.93 -2.48 26.07
CA LEU A 52 23.56 -2.89 24.71
C LEU A 52 24.51 -3.93 24.08
N GLN A 53 25.46 -4.47 24.84
CA GLN A 53 26.55 -5.30 24.30
C GLN A 53 26.13 -6.72 23.94
N GLY A 54 26.46 -7.16 22.72
CA GLY A 54 26.35 -8.56 22.29
C GLY A 54 24.94 -9.05 21.98
N ASN A 55 23.93 -8.18 22.03
CA ASN A 55 22.54 -8.51 21.71
C ASN A 55 21.93 -7.50 20.72
N LEU A 56 22.04 -7.80 19.42
CA LEU A 56 21.56 -6.93 18.33
C LEU A 56 20.08 -6.57 18.43
N GLU A 57 19.24 -7.47 18.97
CA GLU A 57 17.80 -7.21 19.14
C GLU A 57 17.56 -6.15 20.22
N GLN A 58 18.25 -6.26 21.36
CA GLN A 58 18.18 -5.25 22.43
C GLN A 58 18.80 -3.92 21.98
N THR A 59 19.92 -3.94 21.25
CA THR A 59 20.50 -2.74 20.67
C THR A 59 19.51 -2.04 19.73
N ALA A 60 18.82 -2.79 18.85
CA ALA A 60 17.80 -2.25 17.95
C ALA A 60 16.62 -1.64 18.72
N PHE A 61 16.15 -2.32 19.77
CA PHE A 61 15.08 -1.83 20.64
C PHE A 61 15.44 -0.50 21.32
N PHE A 62 16.58 -0.43 22.00
CA PHE A 62 16.98 0.77 22.72
C PHE A 62 17.36 1.91 21.77
N LEU A 63 17.91 1.61 20.59
CA LEU A 63 18.09 2.61 19.55
C LEU A 63 16.75 3.17 19.07
N ARG A 64 15.75 2.33 18.77
CA ARG A 64 14.40 2.81 18.40
C ARG A 64 13.80 3.67 19.50
N HIS A 65 13.95 3.26 20.76
CA HIS A 65 13.48 4.04 21.92
C HIS A 65 14.17 5.42 21.99
N ALA A 66 15.49 5.47 21.85
CA ALA A 66 16.25 6.71 21.88
C ALA A 66 15.85 7.65 20.73
N LEU A 67 15.72 7.11 19.52
CA LEU A 67 15.33 7.87 18.34
C LEU A 67 13.92 8.47 18.48
N GLU A 68 12.98 7.68 18.99
CA GLU A 68 11.61 8.13 19.28
C GLU A 68 11.61 9.24 20.32
N LEU A 69 12.28 9.04 21.46
CA LEU A 69 12.31 10.01 22.56
C LEU A 69 12.90 11.34 22.11
N ALA A 70 14.06 11.33 21.44
CA ALA A 70 14.65 12.56 20.94
C ALA A 70 13.76 13.27 19.91
N ALA A 71 13.08 12.54 19.02
CA ALA A 71 12.16 13.14 18.05
C ALA A 71 10.93 13.79 18.71
N LEU A 72 10.42 13.21 19.80
CA LEU A 72 9.31 13.78 20.56
C LEU A 72 9.74 14.98 21.40
N LEU A 73 10.92 14.94 22.03
CA LEU A 73 11.47 16.08 22.77
C LEU A 73 11.70 17.31 21.87
N GLU A 74 12.14 17.09 20.63
CA GLU A 74 12.28 18.17 19.63
C GLU A 74 10.94 18.78 19.22
N ARG A 75 9.90 17.95 19.06
CA ARG A 75 8.58 18.38 18.52
C ARG A 75 7.61 18.86 19.59
N ALA A 76 7.78 18.41 20.82
CA ALA A 76 6.97 18.77 21.98
C ALA A 76 7.86 19.11 23.19
N PRO A 77 8.72 20.14 23.09
CA PRO A 77 9.71 20.46 24.14
C PRO A 77 9.08 20.86 25.48
N GLY A 78 7.81 21.29 25.48
CA GLY A 78 7.05 21.60 26.69
C GLY A 78 6.48 20.37 27.42
N GLN A 79 6.60 19.16 26.86
CA GLN A 79 6.00 17.94 27.40
C GLN A 79 7.01 16.77 27.57
N PRO A 80 8.21 17.00 28.13
CA PRO A 80 9.24 15.96 28.25
C PRO A 80 8.84 14.78 29.16
N PHE A 81 7.97 15.01 30.15
CA PHE A 81 7.43 13.93 30.99
C PHE A 81 6.54 12.97 30.17
N HIS A 82 5.60 13.51 29.38
CA HIS A 82 4.73 12.73 28.50
C HIS A 82 5.51 12.04 27.37
N ALA A 83 6.48 12.74 26.77
CA ALA A 83 7.31 12.23 25.69
C ALA A 83 8.03 10.92 26.07
N ALA A 84 8.52 10.81 27.32
CA ALA A 84 9.16 9.60 27.83
C ALA A 84 8.23 8.37 27.77
N PHE A 85 6.98 8.49 28.22
CA PHE A 85 6.01 7.39 28.20
C PHE A 85 5.52 7.07 26.78
N CYS A 86 5.30 8.09 25.95
CA CYS A 86 4.97 7.88 24.54
C CYS A 86 6.08 7.14 23.79
N ALA A 87 7.34 7.51 24.02
CA ALA A 87 8.48 6.85 23.41
C ALA A 87 8.65 5.41 23.90
N ALA A 88 8.46 5.18 25.20
CA ALA A 88 8.47 3.84 25.80
C ALA A 88 7.38 2.94 25.19
N ARG A 89 6.15 3.45 24.99
CA ARG A 89 5.05 2.72 24.33
C ARG A 89 5.41 2.31 22.91
N THR A 90 5.91 3.25 22.09
CA THR A 90 6.31 2.97 20.71
C THR A 90 7.43 1.93 20.67
N ALA A 91 8.44 2.04 21.54
CA ALA A 91 9.54 1.09 21.62
C ALA A 91 9.06 -0.30 22.06
N ALA A 92 8.17 -0.38 23.06
CA ALA A 92 7.59 -1.63 23.52
C ALA A 92 6.86 -2.36 22.39
N LEU A 93 6.01 -1.68 21.61
CA LEU A 93 5.38 -2.27 20.44
C LEU A 93 6.38 -2.71 19.37
N PHE A 94 7.44 -1.93 19.16
CA PHE A 94 8.51 -2.30 18.24
C PHE A 94 9.21 -3.59 18.64
N TRP A 95 9.45 -3.83 19.95
CA TRP A 95 10.06 -5.08 20.44
C TRP A 95 9.30 -6.33 19.98
N TYR A 96 7.99 -6.35 20.20
CA TYR A 96 7.15 -7.50 19.82
C TYR A 96 6.99 -7.63 18.31
N LEU A 97 6.89 -6.49 17.60
CA LEU A 97 6.88 -6.49 16.14
C LEU A 97 8.18 -7.05 15.55
N ASP A 98 9.32 -6.77 16.19
CA ASP A 98 10.64 -7.14 15.65
C ASP A 98 11.04 -8.57 16.00
N THR A 99 10.66 -9.05 17.19
CA THR A 99 11.17 -10.31 17.73
C THR A 99 10.13 -11.43 17.78
N GLY A 100 8.83 -11.10 17.89
CA GLY A 100 7.77 -12.07 18.13
C GLY A 100 7.95 -12.88 19.43
N ARG A 101 8.83 -12.43 20.34
CA ARG A 101 9.21 -13.15 21.57
C ARG A 101 8.14 -13.03 22.67
N ALA A 102 8.26 -13.91 23.67
CA ALA A 102 7.43 -13.88 24.86
C ALA A 102 7.81 -12.73 25.79
N ASP A 103 6.90 -12.38 26.71
CA ASP A 103 7.10 -11.32 27.71
C ASP A 103 8.33 -11.53 28.59
N THR A 104 8.77 -12.78 28.80
CA THR A 104 9.94 -13.13 29.61
C THR A 104 11.26 -12.67 28.99
N ASP A 105 11.28 -12.44 27.68
CA ASP A 105 12.47 -12.01 26.94
C ASP A 105 12.59 -10.48 26.85
N ALA A 106 11.62 -9.74 27.41
CA ALA A 106 11.57 -8.30 27.28
C ALA A 106 12.77 -7.60 27.95
N PRO A 107 13.38 -6.60 27.31
CA PRO A 107 14.61 -5.95 27.80
C PRO A 107 14.43 -5.13 29.08
N ALA A 108 13.20 -4.89 29.51
CA ALA A 108 12.88 -4.28 30.80
C ALA A 108 11.47 -4.70 31.26
N ALA A 109 11.25 -4.74 32.58
CA ALA A 109 9.97 -5.16 33.17
C ALA A 109 8.75 -4.31 32.74
N TRP A 110 8.99 -3.06 32.34
CA TRP A 110 7.92 -2.16 31.88
C TRP A 110 7.48 -2.42 30.43
N VAL A 111 8.26 -3.17 29.64
CA VAL A 111 7.99 -3.37 28.21
C VAL A 111 6.67 -4.11 27.96
N PRO A 112 6.36 -5.24 28.61
CA PRO A 112 5.07 -5.91 28.42
C PRO A 112 3.88 -5.02 28.84
N LEU A 113 4.04 -4.27 29.94
CA LEU A 113 3.01 -3.35 30.45
C LEU A 113 2.71 -2.26 29.42
N MET A 114 3.76 -1.66 28.86
CA MET A 114 3.63 -0.66 27.82
C MET A 114 3.24 -1.26 26.47
N ALA A 115 3.47 -2.54 26.20
CA ALA A 115 3.00 -3.21 24.98
C ALA A 115 1.50 -3.56 25.03
N GLY A 116 0.92 -3.60 26.24
CA GLY A 116 -0.45 -4.01 26.50
C GLY A 116 -1.55 -3.20 25.76
N PRO A 117 -2.75 -3.78 25.61
CA PRO A 117 -3.87 -3.14 24.92
C PRO A 117 -4.48 -1.99 25.73
N ALA A 118 -4.26 -1.95 27.05
CA ALA A 118 -4.76 -0.93 27.96
C ALA A 118 -3.61 -0.09 28.53
N VAL A 119 -3.91 1.17 28.88
CA VAL A 119 -2.95 2.05 29.56
C VAL A 119 -2.68 1.52 30.97
N PRO A 120 -1.42 1.46 31.42
CA PRO A 120 -1.10 1.16 32.82
C PRO A 120 -1.74 2.16 33.78
N ASP A 121 -2.07 1.72 34.99
CA ASP A 121 -2.59 2.63 36.03
C ASP A 121 -1.53 3.63 36.51
N SER A 122 -1.97 4.72 37.15
CA SER A 122 -1.08 5.80 37.61
C SER A 122 0.02 5.30 38.57
N ALA A 123 -0.27 4.31 39.41
CA ALA A 123 0.70 3.69 40.30
C ALA A 123 1.80 2.95 39.53
N THR A 124 1.43 2.21 38.49
CA THR A 124 2.35 1.52 37.59
C THR A 124 3.20 2.51 36.80
N LEU A 125 2.59 3.56 36.24
CA LEU A 125 3.32 4.62 35.53
C LEU A 125 4.34 5.30 36.46
N ARG A 126 3.97 5.55 37.72
CA ARG A 126 4.88 6.09 38.74
C ARG A 126 6.03 5.14 39.06
N ALA A 127 5.76 3.86 39.21
CA ALA A 127 6.78 2.85 39.46
C ALA A 127 7.77 2.69 38.29
N MET A 128 7.33 2.98 37.06
CA MET A 128 8.19 2.95 35.86
C MET A 128 9.09 4.18 35.72
N TRP A 129 8.67 5.34 36.26
CA TRP A 129 9.37 6.62 36.05
C TRP A 129 10.87 6.59 36.36
N PRO A 130 11.38 5.93 37.42
CA PRO A 130 12.81 5.85 37.69
C PRO A 130 13.63 5.20 36.56
N ALA A 131 13.03 4.33 35.74
CA ALA A 131 13.68 3.70 34.60
C ALA A 131 13.70 4.61 33.35
N LEU A 132 12.76 5.54 33.24
CA LEU A 132 12.61 6.43 32.07
C LEU A 132 13.27 7.80 32.28
N ALA A 133 13.21 8.34 33.50
CA ALA A 133 13.71 9.67 33.82
C ALA A 133 15.20 9.88 33.44
N PRO A 134 16.13 8.92 33.66
CA PRO A 134 17.55 9.10 33.34
C PRO A 134 17.87 9.13 31.83
N LEU A 135 16.90 8.76 30.99
CA LEU A 135 17.08 8.63 29.54
C LEU A 135 16.97 9.98 28.80
N GLN A 136 16.60 11.05 29.49
CA GLN A 136 16.39 12.39 28.93
C GLN A 136 17.02 13.49 29.80
N PRO A 137 17.10 14.75 29.31
CA PRO A 137 17.51 15.88 30.14
C PRO A 137 16.64 16.02 31.38
N ALA A 138 17.24 16.49 32.48
CA ALA A 138 16.54 16.66 33.75
C ALA A 138 15.33 17.59 33.59
N LEU A 139 14.20 17.19 34.17
CA LEU A 139 13.00 18.02 34.21
C LEU A 139 13.21 19.23 35.12
N ALA A 140 12.64 20.38 34.74
CA ALA A 140 12.66 21.57 35.59
C ALA A 140 11.89 21.37 36.91
N VAL A 141 10.84 20.55 36.88
CA VAL A 141 10.01 20.18 38.03
C VAL A 141 9.84 18.66 38.03
N LEU A 142 10.02 18.03 39.19
CA LEU A 142 9.81 16.59 39.34
C LEU A 142 8.31 16.27 39.43
N PRO A 143 7.83 15.22 38.75
CA PRO A 143 6.42 14.86 38.73
C PRO A 143 5.96 14.36 40.11
N VAL A 144 4.79 14.81 40.53
CA VAL A 144 4.09 14.37 41.74
C VAL A 144 2.97 13.39 41.40
N GLU A 145 2.33 12.80 42.40
CA GLU A 145 1.29 11.78 42.22
C GLU A 145 0.10 12.23 41.35
N ALA A 146 -0.28 13.51 41.44
CA ALA A 146 -1.32 14.08 40.60
C ALA A 146 -0.94 14.07 39.10
N ASP A 147 0.33 14.28 38.77
CA ASP A 147 0.81 14.30 37.39
C ASP A 147 0.71 12.91 36.74
N PHE A 148 0.95 11.84 37.49
CA PHE A 148 0.77 10.47 36.99
C PHE A 148 -0.70 10.11 36.72
N THR A 149 -1.61 10.67 37.51
CA THR A 149 -3.06 10.49 37.32
C THR A 149 -3.53 11.26 36.07
N ALA A 150 -3.05 12.49 35.89
CA ALA A 150 -3.29 13.26 34.67
C ALA A 150 -2.71 12.55 33.43
N LEU A 151 -1.44 12.11 33.51
CA LEU A 151 -0.76 11.34 32.47
C LEU A 151 -1.55 10.10 32.06
N GLN A 152 -2.07 9.32 33.01
CA GLN A 152 -2.89 8.15 32.69
C GLN A 152 -4.11 8.52 31.84
N GLY A 153 -4.83 9.58 32.22
CA GLY A 153 -5.99 10.08 31.48
C GLY A 153 -5.62 10.55 30.08
N GLU A 154 -4.52 11.28 29.94
CA GLU A 154 -4.01 11.75 28.64
C GLU A 154 -3.55 10.59 27.75
N LEU A 155 -2.78 9.65 28.31
CA LEU A 155 -2.35 8.44 27.59
C LEU A 155 -3.54 7.61 27.13
N ALA A 156 -4.64 7.54 27.88
CA ALA A 156 -5.85 6.82 27.48
C ALA A 156 -6.48 7.37 26.19
N LEU A 157 -6.41 8.69 25.99
CA LEU A 157 -6.86 9.33 24.75
C LEU A 157 -5.91 9.06 23.58
N LEU A 158 -4.62 8.93 23.86
CA LEU A 158 -3.57 8.78 22.85
C LEU A 158 -3.21 7.32 22.54
N TRP A 159 -3.60 6.36 23.37
CA TRP A 159 -3.02 5.00 23.37
C TRP A 159 -3.05 4.30 22.01
N LYS A 160 -4.13 4.51 21.24
CA LYS A 160 -4.32 3.93 19.90
C LYS A 160 -3.46 4.60 18.82
N LEU A 161 -2.98 5.82 19.06
CA LEU A 161 -2.07 6.57 18.19
C LEU A 161 -0.60 6.31 18.54
N LEU A 162 -0.32 5.81 19.74
CA LEU A 162 1.04 5.55 20.22
C LEU A 162 1.50 4.16 19.77
N GLY A 163 2.19 4.13 18.63
CA GLY A 163 2.87 2.95 18.14
C GLY A 163 3.79 3.25 16.96
N PRO A 164 4.64 2.28 16.56
CA PRO A 164 5.48 2.42 15.38
C PRO A 164 4.59 2.50 14.11
N ILE A 165 5.01 3.26 13.09
CA ILE A 165 4.23 3.41 11.84
C ILE A 165 3.87 2.09 11.20
N GLU A 166 4.74 1.09 11.34
CA GLU A 166 4.56 -0.26 10.85
C GLU A 166 3.24 -0.90 11.30
N THR A 167 2.93 -0.73 12.59
CA THR A 167 1.70 -1.24 13.21
C THR A 167 0.51 -0.34 12.87
N LEU A 168 0.70 0.98 12.91
CA LEU A 168 -0.39 1.93 12.66
C LEU A 168 -0.90 1.85 11.21
N MET A 169 -0.02 1.64 10.23
CA MET A 169 -0.40 1.44 8.83
C MET A 169 -1.16 0.14 8.58
N ALA A 170 -1.16 -0.82 9.51
CA ALA A 170 -1.98 -2.03 9.42
C ALA A 170 -3.42 -1.83 9.91
N THR A 171 -3.76 -0.65 10.47
CA THR A 171 -5.10 -0.33 10.96
C THR A 171 -5.95 0.37 9.89
N GLY A 172 -7.26 0.48 10.07
CA GLY A 172 -8.09 1.32 9.20
C GLY A 172 -8.27 0.79 7.78
N GLY A 173 -8.37 -0.52 7.61
CA GLY A 173 -8.73 -1.25 6.39
C GLY A 173 -9.30 -2.61 6.79
N ASP A 174 -9.29 -3.59 5.88
CA ASP A 174 -9.78 -4.96 6.19
C ASP A 174 -8.64 -5.93 6.51
N ALA A 175 -9.00 -7.19 6.83
CA ALA A 175 -8.09 -8.27 7.20
C ALA A 175 -6.90 -8.49 6.25
N ARG A 176 -6.97 -8.06 4.98
CA ARG A 176 -5.85 -8.16 4.03
C ARG A 176 -4.68 -7.24 4.38
N LEU A 177 -4.88 -6.21 5.21
CA LEU A 177 -3.81 -5.36 5.74
C LEU A 177 -3.06 -5.99 6.90
N ALA A 178 -3.68 -6.93 7.62
CA ALA A 178 -3.07 -7.56 8.78
C ALA A 178 -1.74 -8.20 8.39
N VAL A 179 -0.71 -7.90 9.18
CA VAL A 179 0.61 -8.50 9.03
C VAL A 179 0.61 -9.78 9.86
N ASP A 180 0.96 -10.90 9.23
CA ASP A 180 1.17 -12.15 9.93
C ASP A 180 2.47 -12.04 10.75
N PRO A 181 2.43 -12.15 12.09
CA PRO A 181 3.62 -12.06 12.94
C PRO A 181 4.68 -13.11 12.62
N ALA A 182 4.29 -14.29 12.09
CA ALA A 182 5.23 -15.35 11.77
C ALA A 182 6.05 -15.05 10.51
N THR A 183 5.45 -14.36 9.53
CA THR A 183 6.11 -14.05 8.25
C THR A 183 6.62 -12.62 8.17
N GLY A 184 6.05 -11.71 8.96
CA GLY A 184 6.26 -10.26 8.86
C GLY A 184 5.67 -9.62 7.61
N LEU A 185 4.74 -10.33 6.93
CA LEU A 185 4.12 -9.93 5.68
C LEU A 185 2.59 -10.00 5.76
N ASN A 186 1.90 -9.19 4.95
CA ASN A 186 0.45 -9.23 4.81
C ASN A 186 0.00 -10.20 3.70
N HIS A 187 -1.31 -10.30 3.46
CA HIS A 187 -1.90 -11.18 2.43
C HIS A 187 -1.36 -10.94 1.00
N TYR A 188 -0.79 -9.76 0.73
CA TYR A 188 -0.13 -9.45 -0.54
C TYR A 188 1.37 -9.75 -0.55
N GLY A 189 1.92 -10.43 0.47
CA GLY A 189 3.37 -10.66 0.60
C GLY A 189 4.18 -9.38 0.81
N CYS A 190 3.54 -8.30 1.28
CA CYS A 190 4.17 -6.99 1.48
C CYS A 190 4.45 -6.73 2.96
N SER A 191 5.45 -5.89 3.23
CA SER A 191 5.72 -5.35 4.57
C SER A 191 5.47 -3.85 4.65
N HIS A 192 5.09 -3.37 5.83
CA HIS A 192 5.10 -1.95 6.20
C HIS A 192 6.49 -1.47 6.64
N ARG A 193 7.54 -2.27 6.43
CA ARG A 193 8.94 -1.90 6.57
C ARG A 193 9.67 -1.96 5.23
N PRO A 194 10.74 -1.16 5.03
CA PRO A 194 11.55 -1.23 3.83
C PRO A 194 12.29 -2.57 3.71
N ARG A 195 12.28 -3.14 2.49
CA ARG A 195 12.93 -4.43 2.15
C ARG A 195 13.92 -4.28 0.98
N PRO A 196 15.03 -3.53 1.11
CA PRO A 196 15.98 -3.30 0.02
C PRO A 196 16.70 -4.58 -0.46
N TRP A 197 16.68 -5.65 0.33
CA TRP A 197 17.18 -6.98 -0.05
C TRP A 197 16.24 -7.76 -0.98
N ALA A 198 14.95 -7.41 -1.03
CA ALA A 198 13.99 -8.06 -1.89
C ALA A 198 13.98 -7.41 -3.28
N ILE A 199 13.97 -8.22 -4.33
CA ILE A 199 13.74 -7.75 -5.69
C ILE A 199 12.23 -7.62 -5.89
N THR A 200 11.73 -6.41 -6.19
CA THR A 200 10.28 -6.14 -6.22
C THR A 200 9.80 -5.57 -7.55
N PHE A 201 8.86 -6.26 -8.20
CA PHE A 201 8.12 -5.83 -9.40
C PHE A 201 6.62 -6.14 -9.30
N ALA A 202 6.09 -6.10 -8.07
CA ALA A 202 4.70 -6.43 -7.72
C ALA A 202 3.71 -5.26 -7.85
N SER A 203 4.12 -4.14 -8.44
CA SER A 203 3.39 -2.86 -8.50
C SER A 203 2.04 -2.91 -9.25
N SER A 204 1.59 -4.05 -9.78
CA SER A 204 0.23 -4.25 -10.30
C SER A 204 -0.74 -4.84 -9.27
N THR A 205 -0.24 -5.28 -8.11
CA THR A 205 -0.99 -5.75 -6.93
C THR A 205 -0.79 -4.81 -5.75
N ALA A 206 0.43 -4.78 -5.20
CA ALA A 206 0.83 -4.02 -4.03
C ALA A 206 2.37 -4.05 -3.90
N SER A 207 2.95 -3.11 -3.15
CA SER A 207 4.39 -3.09 -2.87
C SER A 207 4.66 -3.09 -1.37
N SER A 208 5.79 -3.67 -0.96
CA SER A 208 6.36 -3.35 0.36
C SER A 208 6.75 -1.88 0.40
N LEU A 209 6.67 -1.29 1.60
CA LEU A 209 6.99 0.11 1.80
C LEU A 209 8.43 0.42 1.38
N SER A 210 8.65 1.55 0.73
CA SER A 210 9.98 2.07 0.40
C SER A 210 10.58 2.83 1.56
N GLU A 211 11.88 3.11 1.51
CA GLU A 211 12.56 3.95 2.52
C GLU A 211 12.00 5.39 2.50
N ARG A 212 11.75 5.92 1.29
CA ARG A 212 11.15 7.24 1.09
C ARG A 212 9.72 7.30 1.63
N GLY A 213 8.90 6.30 1.34
CA GLY A 213 7.53 6.21 1.85
C GLY A 213 7.50 6.06 3.37
N PHE A 214 8.42 5.26 3.93
CA PHE A 214 8.59 5.12 5.38
C PHE A 214 8.92 6.46 6.05
N ALA A 215 9.85 7.24 5.49
CA ALA A 215 10.18 8.57 6.00
C ALA A 215 8.98 9.53 5.98
N GLY A 216 8.19 9.51 4.89
CA GLY A 216 6.98 10.33 4.74
C GLY A 216 5.92 9.99 5.79
N ALA A 217 5.64 8.69 5.97
CA ALA A 217 4.69 8.23 6.99
C ALA A 217 5.19 8.52 8.42
N GLU A 218 6.48 8.33 8.71
CA GLU A 218 7.04 8.57 10.04
C GLU A 218 6.98 10.06 10.43
N THR A 219 7.27 10.95 9.48
CA THR A 219 7.13 12.40 9.69
C THR A 219 5.68 12.76 10.05
N ALA A 220 4.70 12.20 9.34
CA ALA A 220 3.29 12.42 9.62
C ALA A 220 2.86 11.85 10.97
N ARG A 221 3.33 10.64 11.33
CA ARG A 221 3.06 10.02 12.62
C ARG A 221 3.57 10.89 13.78
N LEU A 222 4.82 11.34 13.71
CA LEU A 222 5.40 12.20 14.73
C LEU A 222 4.64 13.53 14.84
N ALA A 223 4.16 14.09 13.73
CA ALA A 223 3.31 15.29 13.74
C ALA A 223 1.97 15.05 14.43
N LEU A 224 1.33 13.90 14.19
CA LEU A 224 0.09 13.50 14.87
C LEU A 224 0.31 13.36 16.39
N VAL A 225 1.35 12.65 16.81
CA VAL A 225 1.67 12.45 18.24
C VAL A 225 2.01 13.79 18.90
N ALA A 226 2.81 14.64 18.26
CA ALA A 226 3.15 15.96 18.80
C ALA A 226 1.92 16.87 18.93
N GLY A 227 1.02 16.89 17.94
CA GLY A 227 -0.25 17.61 18.02
C GLY A 227 -1.11 17.10 19.17
N ALA A 228 -1.17 15.78 19.34
CA ALA A 228 -1.86 15.13 20.46
C ALA A 228 -1.32 15.54 21.84
N LEU A 229 0.01 15.53 22.03
CA LEU A 229 0.68 15.97 23.26
C LEU A 229 0.44 17.45 23.61
N GLN A 230 0.03 18.24 22.62
CA GLN A 230 -0.30 19.66 22.77
C GLN A 230 -1.82 19.90 22.88
N GLY A 231 -2.63 18.85 23.07
CA GLY A 231 -4.09 18.95 23.17
C GLY A 231 -4.81 19.21 21.84
N ARG A 232 -4.12 19.06 20.70
CA ARG A 232 -4.60 19.39 19.34
C ARG A 232 -4.65 18.16 18.43
N ALA A 233 -5.07 17.01 18.97
CA ALA A 233 -5.08 15.74 18.24
C ALA A 233 -5.99 15.77 16.99
N ASP A 234 -7.22 16.24 17.14
CA ASP A 234 -8.19 16.33 16.04
C ASP A 234 -7.75 17.34 14.97
N GLU A 235 -7.24 18.51 15.39
CA GLU A 235 -6.68 19.51 14.47
C GLU A 235 -5.51 18.95 13.67
N ALA A 236 -4.60 18.21 14.31
CA ALA A 236 -3.46 17.60 13.65
C ALA A 236 -3.91 16.55 12.61
N ALA A 237 -4.87 15.70 12.95
CA ALA A 237 -5.42 14.71 12.03
C ALA A 237 -6.19 15.36 10.86
N CYS A 238 -6.99 16.39 11.15
CA CYS A 238 -7.70 17.18 10.15
C CYS A 238 -6.72 17.87 9.18
N ALA A 239 -5.66 18.49 9.69
CA ALA A 239 -4.62 19.12 8.88
C ALA A 239 -3.91 18.11 7.98
N GLN A 240 -3.60 16.90 8.48
CA GLN A 240 -3.02 15.83 7.67
C GLN A 240 -3.98 15.36 6.57
N GLY A 241 -5.26 15.16 6.88
CA GLY A 241 -6.28 14.79 5.88
C GLY A 241 -6.43 15.84 4.77
N ALA A 242 -6.48 17.12 5.16
CA ALA A 242 -6.56 18.23 4.23
C ALA A 242 -5.30 18.37 3.35
N ASP A 243 -4.10 18.20 3.92
CA ASP A 243 -2.83 18.16 3.17
C ASP A 243 -2.85 17.04 2.13
N ILE A 244 -3.28 15.84 2.51
CA ILE A 244 -3.39 14.69 1.59
C ILE A 244 -4.32 15.01 0.43
N GLN A 245 -5.54 15.51 0.71
CA GLN A 245 -6.50 15.87 -0.32
C GLN A 245 -5.94 16.96 -1.25
N ALA A 246 -5.27 17.98 -0.70
CA ALA A 246 -4.65 19.05 -1.48
C ALA A 246 -3.50 18.55 -2.37
N ARG A 247 -2.66 17.64 -1.87
CA ARG A 247 -1.54 17.07 -2.64
C ARG A 247 -2.02 16.09 -3.72
N ILE A 248 -3.07 15.32 -3.46
CA ILE A 248 -3.75 14.51 -4.50
C ILE A 248 -4.37 15.42 -5.55
N ALA A 249 -5.09 16.47 -5.13
CA ALA A 249 -5.69 17.45 -6.02
C ALA A 249 -4.62 18.10 -6.92
N SER A 250 -3.51 18.53 -6.35
CA SER A 250 -2.38 19.10 -7.09
C SER A 250 -1.74 18.09 -8.05
N ALA A 251 -1.51 16.85 -7.60
CA ALA A 251 -0.88 15.81 -8.41
C ALA A 251 -1.70 15.45 -9.67
N PHE A 252 -3.02 15.62 -9.63
CA PHE A 252 -3.93 15.28 -10.75
C PHE A 252 -4.61 16.51 -11.38
N GLY A 253 -4.23 17.73 -10.99
CA GLY A 253 -4.72 18.97 -11.60
C GLY A 253 -6.18 19.31 -11.30
N LEU A 254 -6.69 18.99 -10.11
CA LEU A 254 -8.06 19.37 -9.71
C LEU A 254 -8.18 20.89 -9.51
N THR A 255 -9.37 21.40 -9.80
CA THR A 255 -9.80 22.79 -9.60
C THR A 255 -10.58 22.94 -8.29
N GLY A 256 -10.81 24.18 -7.84
CA GLY A 256 -11.47 24.43 -6.55
C GLY A 256 -12.94 23.98 -6.42
N GLN A 257 -13.61 23.66 -7.53
CA GLN A 257 -14.99 23.15 -7.53
C GLN A 257 -15.08 21.62 -7.49
N GLU A 258 -13.94 20.96 -7.57
CA GLU A 258 -13.81 19.51 -7.59
C GLU A 258 -13.43 18.98 -6.20
N GLY A 259 -13.50 17.67 -6.02
CA GLY A 259 -13.32 17.06 -4.71
C GLY A 259 -12.42 15.83 -4.73
N VAL A 260 -11.80 15.55 -3.60
CA VAL A 260 -11.09 14.29 -3.34
C VAL A 260 -11.79 13.60 -2.17
N VAL A 261 -12.29 12.39 -2.39
CA VAL A 261 -12.74 11.49 -1.32
C VAL A 261 -11.62 10.50 -1.04
N LEU A 262 -11.15 10.43 0.21
CA LEU A 262 -10.18 9.42 0.63
C LEU A 262 -10.88 8.10 0.90
N ALA A 263 -10.32 7.02 0.38
CA ALA A 263 -10.88 5.68 0.49
C ALA A 263 -9.82 4.68 0.96
N PRO A 264 -10.18 3.70 1.81
CA PRO A 264 -9.26 2.64 2.20
C PRO A 264 -8.74 1.85 1.00
N SER A 265 -9.54 1.54 -0.01
CA SER A 265 -9.07 0.80 -1.19
C SER A 265 -9.79 1.21 -2.47
N GLY A 266 -9.35 0.70 -3.61
CA GLY A 266 -10.10 0.85 -4.87
C GLY A 266 -11.48 0.20 -4.82
N THR A 267 -11.68 -0.84 -4.01
CA THR A 267 -13.01 -1.43 -3.81
C THR A 267 -13.93 -0.50 -2.99
N ASP A 268 -13.38 0.25 -2.04
CA ASP A 268 -14.12 1.29 -1.33
C ASP A 268 -14.48 2.46 -2.26
N CYS A 269 -13.56 2.85 -3.17
CA CYS A 269 -13.86 3.86 -4.20
C CYS A 269 -15.08 3.46 -5.07
N GLU A 270 -15.19 2.18 -5.44
CA GLU A 270 -16.32 1.66 -6.21
C GLU A 270 -17.64 1.82 -5.43
N LEU A 271 -17.63 1.44 -4.16
CA LEU A 271 -18.79 1.60 -3.28
C LEU A 271 -19.20 3.09 -3.13
N TYR A 272 -18.22 3.99 -3.04
CA TYR A 272 -18.45 5.42 -2.93
C TYR A 272 -18.98 6.03 -4.24
N ALA A 273 -18.50 5.55 -5.39
CA ALA A 273 -19.01 5.95 -6.70
C ALA A 273 -20.49 5.55 -6.85
N LEU A 274 -20.86 4.33 -6.43
CA LEU A 274 -22.25 3.89 -6.40
C LEU A 274 -23.11 4.78 -5.48
N ALA A 275 -22.62 5.14 -4.30
CA ALA A 275 -23.34 6.03 -3.39
C ALA A 275 -23.59 7.42 -3.99
N LEU A 276 -22.61 7.97 -4.73
CA LEU A 276 -22.75 9.24 -5.43
C LEU A 276 -23.68 9.16 -6.66
N ALA A 277 -23.70 8.02 -7.35
CA ALA A 277 -24.65 7.75 -8.42
C ALA A 277 -26.09 7.64 -7.89
N ALA A 278 -26.30 7.07 -6.70
CA ALA A 278 -27.61 7.04 -6.04
C ALA A 278 -28.12 8.44 -5.64
N LEU A 279 -27.20 9.41 -5.48
CA LEU A 279 -27.52 10.83 -5.27
C LEU A 279 -27.80 11.59 -6.57
N ALA A 280 -27.70 10.95 -7.75
CA ALA A 280 -28.01 11.60 -9.01
C ALA A 280 -29.45 12.17 -9.04
N PRO A 281 -29.68 13.29 -9.74
CA PRO A 281 -31.01 13.87 -9.91
C PRO A 281 -32.04 12.86 -10.45
N GLY A 282 -33.31 13.07 -10.10
CA GLY A 282 -34.41 12.21 -10.54
C GLY A 282 -34.62 10.92 -9.72
N GLY A 283 -33.67 10.52 -8.88
CA GLY A 283 -33.86 9.39 -7.93
C GLY A 283 -34.13 8.04 -8.60
N ARG A 284 -33.64 7.86 -9.84
CA ARG A 284 -33.84 6.64 -10.63
C ARG A 284 -33.04 5.46 -10.04
N PRO A 285 -33.53 4.22 -10.15
CA PRO A 285 -32.74 3.01 -9.83
C PRO A 285 -31.42 2.98 -10.59
N VAL A 286 -30.34 2.56 -9.92
CA VAL A 286 -28.99 2.56 -10.51
C VAL A 286 -28.71 1.22 -11.19
N SER A 287 -28.17 1.25 -12.40
CA SER A 287 -27.51 0.10 -13.03
C SER A 287 -26.04 0.41 -13.23
N ASN A 288 -25.18 -0.44 -12.67
CA ASN A 288 -23.74 -0.31 -12.78
C ASN A 288 -23.19 -1.28 -13.84
N ILE A 289 -22.55 -0.76 -14.89
CA ILE A 289 -21.95 -1.54 -15.97
C ILE A 289 -20.46 -1.70 -15.68
N LEU A 290 -20.03 -2.91 -15.31
CA LEU A 290 -18.63 -3.23 -15.00
C LEU A 290 -17.92 -3.86 -16.20
N LEU A 291 -16.68 -3.42 -16.45
CA LEU A 291 -15.80 -4.01 -17.47
C LEU A 291 -14.87 -5.03 -16.81
N ALA A 292 -14.86 -6.26 -17.35
CA ALA A 292 -14.01 -7.38 -16.93
C ALA A 292 -13.82 -7.49 -15.39
N PRO A 293 -14.89 -7.75 -14.61
CA PRO A 293 -14.80 -7.86 -13.14
C PRO A 293 -13.77 -8.91 -12.67
N GLU A 294 -13.48 -9.94 -13.46
CA GLU A 294 -12.41 -10.92 -13.24
C GLU A 294 -11.00 -10.30 -13.20
N GLU A 295 -10.81 -9.17 -13.88
CA GLU A 295 -9.56 -8.44 -13.98
C GLU A 295 -9.48 -7.21 -13.06
N THR A 296 -10.49 -6.95 -12.23
CA THR A 296 -10.50 -5.89 -11.20
C THR A 296 -10.32 -6.48 -9.80
N GLY A 297 -10.47 -5.67 -8.73
CA GLY A 297 -10.40 -6.17 -7.36
C GLY A 297 -11.51 -7.19 -7.06
N SER A 298 -11.22 -8.28 -6.33
CA SER A 298 -12.20 -9.36 -6.07
C SER A 298 -13.43 -8.93 -5.27
N GLY A 299 -13.40 -7.75 -4.65
CA GLY A 299 -14.54 -7.15 -3.96
C GLY A 299 -15.38 -6.20 -4.81
N VAL A 300 -14.89 -5.79 -6.00
CA VAL A 300 -15.55 -4.80 -6.88
C VAL A 300 -16.97 -5.24 -7.26
N PRO A 301 -17.25 -6.50 -7.66
CA PRO A 301 -18.62 -6.90 -8.01
C PRO A 301 -19.63 -6.74 -6.86
N LEU A 302 -19.20 -6.95 -5.61
CA LEU A 302 -20.07 -6.77 -4.44
C LEU A 302 -20.23 -5.29 -4.09
N ALA A 303 -19.14 -4.51 -4.13
CA ALA A 303 -19.17 -3.07 -3.90
C ALA A 303 -20.07 -2.33 -4.91
N ALA A 304 -19.99 -2.73 -6.18
CA ALA A 304 -20.82 -2.23 -7.28
C ALA A 304 -22.33 -2.51 -7.10
N GLN A 305 -22.70 -3.44 -6.21
CA GLN A 305 -24.07 -3.75 -5.83
C GLN A 305 -24.47 -3.15 -4.46
N GLY A 306 -23.60 -2.37 -3.79
CA GLY A 306 -23.88 -1.88 -2.44
C GLY A 306 -23.94 -3.00 -1.40
N ARG A 307 -23.09 -4.03 -1.56
CA ARG A 307 -22.98 -5.18 -0.65
C ARG A 307 -21.61 -5.21 0.03
N HIS A 308 -21.57 -5.76 1.24
CA HIS A 308 -20.33 -5.96 1.98
C HIS A 308 -19.41 -6.89 1.17
N PHE A 309 -18.20 -6.42 0.83
CA PHE A 309 -17.24 -7.17 0.02
C PHE A 309 -16.21 -7.97 0.83
N ALA A 310 -16.19 -7.77 2.14
CA ALA A 310 -15.38 -8.47 3.15
C ALA A 310 -16.25 -8.78 4.38
N ASN A 311 -15.66 -9.43 5.40
CA ASN A 311 -16.33 -9.73 6.68
C ASN A 311 -16.07 -8.67 7.76
N ASP A 312 -15.31 -7.64 7.40
CA ASP A 312 -14.91 -6.54 8.24
C ASP A 312 -14.86 -5.26 7.40
N THR A 313 -15.23 -4.14 8.00
CA THR A 313 -15.16 -2.82 7.35
C THR A 313 -13.88 -2.09 7.72
N ALA A 314 -13.56 -1.02 7.00
CA ALA A 314 -12.37 -0.22 7.28
C ALA A 314 -12.35 0.47 8.65
N LEU A 315 -13.51 0.59 9.32
CA LEU A 315 -13.60 1.10 10.70
C LEU A 315 -13.65 -0.02 11.75
N GLY A 316 -13.49 -1.29 11.34
CA GLY A 316 -13.39 -2.44 12.22
C GLY A 316 -14.73 -3.06 12.62
N HIS A 317 -15.83 -2.76 11.91
CA HIS A 317 -17.11 -3.41 12.17
C HIS A 317 -17.15 -4.80 11.54
N GLY A 318 -17.57 -5.81 12.31
CA GLY A 318 -17.84 -7.15 11.80
C GLY A 318 -19.12 -7.17 10.98
N VAL A 319 -19.04 -7.65 9.74
CA VAL A 319 -20.14 -7.68 8.76
C VAL A 319 -20.17 -9.02 8.03
N THR A 320 -21.26 -9.30 7.33
CA THR A 320 -21.39 -10.54 6.54
C THR A 320 -21.13 -10.25 5.07
N ARG A 321 -20.04 -10.80 4.51
CA ARG A 321 -19.74 -10.67 3.08
C ARG A 321 -20.93 -11.11 2.22
N GLY A 322 -21.33 -10.28 1.26
CA GLY A 322 -22.46 -10.48 0.37
C GLY A 322 -23.79 -9.92 0.87
N ALA A 323 -23.92 -9.60 2.17
CA ALA A 323 -25.09 -8.92 2.70
C ALA A 323 -25.17 -7.48 2.18
N ARG A 324 -26.40 -6.94 2.07
CA ARG A 324 -26.64 -5.56 1.63
C ARG A 324 -26.17 -4.58 2.71
N ILE A 325 -25.51 -3.51 2.28
CA ILE A 325 -25.12 -2.40 3.16
C ILE A 325 -26.36 -1.52 3.37
N ALA A 326 -26.63 -1.14 4.63
CA ALA A 326 -27.80 -0.35 4.99
C ALA A 326 -27.89 0.96 4.17
N GLY A 327 -29.09 1.27 3.66
CA GLY A 327 -29.36 2.48 2.88
C GLY A 327 -29.00 2.41 1.39
N PHE A 328 -28.37 1.33 0.92
CA PHE A 328 -28.23 1.09 -0.52
C PHE A 328 -29.53 0.48 -1.10
N PRO A 329 -30.00 0.91 -2.29
CA PRO A 329 -31.24 0.41 -2.88
C PRO A 329 -31.18 -1.08 -3.25
N ASP A 330 -32.28 -1.80 -3.03
CA ASP A 330 -32.37 -3.23 -3.33
C ASP A 330 -32.40 -3.55 -4.82
N ASP A 331 -32.89 -2.61 -5.61
CA ASP A 331 -33.02 -2.70 -7.07
C ASP A 331 -31.75 -2.26 -7.81
N THR A 332 -30.60 -2.11 -7.13
CA THR A 332 -29.30 -1.86 -7.81
C THR A 332 -28.88 -3.08 -8.62
N ASP A 333 -28.75 -2.90 -9.94
CA ASP A 333 -28.33 -3.96 -10.87
C ASP A 333 -26.86 -3.80 -11.27
N VAL A 334 -26.15 -4.93 -11.43
CA VAL A 334 -24.80 -4.96 -12.01
C VAL A 334 -24.79 -5.78 -13.28
N VAL A 335 -24.29 -5.17 -14.36
CA VAL A 335 -24.17 -5.79 -15.68
C VAL A 335 -22.68 -5.86 -16.04
N ASN A 336 -22.21 -7.03 -16.46
CA ASN A 336 -20.80 -7.23 -16.77
C ASN A 336 -20.55 -7.25 -18.28
N VAL A 337 -19.51 -6.57 -18.73
CA VAL A 337 -18.98 -6.64 -20.09
C VAL A 337 -17.61 -7.31 -20.04
N PRO A 338 -17.48 -8.59 -20.45
CA PRO A 338 -16.20 -9.28 -20.40
C PRO A 338 -15.25 -8.73 -21.46
N MET A 339 -13.96 -8.70 -21.15
CA MET A 339 -12.92 -8.29 -22.10
C MET A 339 -12.14 -9.49 -22.68
N ARG A 340 -12.45 -10.69 -22.22
CA ARG A 340 -11.93 -11.95 -22.75
C ARG A 340 -13.04 -12.88 -23.18
N ASP A 341 -12.75 -13.73 -24.16
CA ASP A 341 -13.63 -14.82 -24.54
C ASP A 341 -13.49 -16.02 -23.57
N GLY A 342 -14.29 -17.07 -23.78
CA GLY A 342 -14.24 -18.28 -22.94
C GLY A 342 -12.93 -19.07 -23.05
N ALA A 343 -12.11 -18.81 -24.07
CA ALA A 343 -10.77 -19.40 -24.22
C ALA A 343 -9.66 -18.53 -23.61
N GLY A 344 -10.00 -17.33 -23.12
CA GLY A 344 -9.07 -16.41 -22.47
C GLY A 344 -8.44 -15.39 -23.42
N HIS A 345 -8.78 -15.39 -24.71
CA HIS A 345 -8.27 -14.39 -25.66
C HIS A 345 -8.91 -13.02 -25.40
N VAL A 346 -8.13 -11.96 -25.62
CA VAL A 346 -8.64 -10.59 -25.53
C VAL A 346 -9.65 -10.36 -26.65
N ARG A 347 -10.86 -9.94 -26.29
CA ARG A 347 -11.90 -9.57 -27.26
C ARG A 347 -11.49 -8.31 -28.01
N ALA A 348 -11.90 -8.21 -29.27
CA ALA A 348 -11.64 -7.02 -30.07
C ALA A 348 -12.31 -5.79 -29.42
N LEU A 349 -11.56 -4.70 -29.24
CA LEU A 349 -12.06 -3.48 -28.60
C LEU A 349 -13.37 -2.96 -29.22
N PRO A 350 -13.55 -2.93 -30.57
CA PRO A 350 -14.82 -2.49 -31.16
C PRO A 350 -16.04 -3.31 -30.73
N GLU A 351 -15.88 -4.61 -30.42
CA GLU A 351 -16.98 -5.45 -29.93
C GLU A 351 -17.35 -5.14 -28.49
N VAL A 352 -16.34 -4.92 -27.64
CA VAL A 352 -16.52 -4.49 -26.24
C VAL A 352 -17.19 -3.11 -26.20
N ASP A 353 -16.72 -2.19 -27.05
CA ASP A 353 -17.26 -0.84 -27.21
C ASP A 353 -18.73 -0.89 -27.65
N ALA A 354 -19.05 -1.61 -28.73
CA ALA A 354 -20.41 -1.74 -29.23
C ALA A 354 -21.36 -2.36 -28.21
N GLN A 355 -20.93 -3.40 -27.49
CA GLN A 355 -21.72 -4.01 -26.41
C GLN A 355 -21.97 -3.02 -25.27
N THR A 356 -20.94 -2.26 -24.87
CA THR A 356 -21.05 -1.26 -23.79
C THR A 356 -22.03 -0.14 -24.16
N CYS A 357 -21.95 0.38 -25.40
CA CYS A 357 -22.88 1.41 -25.88
C CYS A 357 -24.33 0.89 -25.92
N ARG A 358 -24.56 -0.33 -26.45
CA ARG A 358 -25.90 -0.93 -26.49
C ARG A 358 -26.50 -1.08 -25.11
N LEU A 359 -25.78 -1.70 -24.17
CA LEU A 359 -26.25 -1.90 -22.79
C LEU A 359 -26.55 -0.58 -22.09
N THR A 360 -25.70 0.43 -22.29
CA THR A 360 -25.94 1.78 -21.73
C THR A 360 -27.25 2.36 -22.24
N HIS A 361 -27.52 2.29 -23.55
CA HIS A 361 -28.76 2.80 -24.12
C HIS A 361 -29.99 2.00 -23.69
N GLU A 362 -29.90 0.67 -23.64
CA GLU A 362 -30.99 -0.21 -23.20
C GLU A 362 -31.41 0.09 -21.76
N LEU A 363 -30.44 0.23 -20.85
CA LEU A 363 -30.71 0.54 -19.44
C LEU A 363 -31.28 1.95 -19.25
N ARG A 364 -30.79 2.94 -20.01
CA ARG A 364 -31.35 4.31 -20.00
C ARG A 364 -32.77 4.32 -20.54
N ALA A 365 -33.05 3.61 -21.63
CA ALA A 365 -34.40 3.45 -22.17
C ALA A 365 -35.35 2.75 -21.19
N ALA A 366 -34.83 1.88 -20.32
CA ALA A 366 -35.56 1.28 -19.21
C ALA A 366 -35.77 2.21 -18.00
N GLY A 367 -35.43 3.50 -18.11
CA GLY A 367 -35.64 4.50 -17.06
C GLY A 367 -34.65 4.44 -15.91
N ARG A 368 -33.51 3.77 -16.10
CA ARG A 368 -32.49 3.58 -15.05
C ARG A 368 -31.39 4.64 -15.14
N HIS A 369 -30.81 5.02 -14.01
CA HIS A 369 -29.59 5.80 -13.98
C HIS A 369 -28.40 4.86 -14.17
N VAL A 370 -27.62 5.07 -15.22
CA VAL A 370 -26.47 4.20 -15.51
C VAL A 370 -25.21 4.79 -14.88
N LEU A 371 -24.51 3.99 -14.08
CA LEU A 371 -23.12 4.19 -13.69
C LEU A 371 -22.25 3.34 -14.62
N LEU A 372 -21.54 3.97 -15.54
CA LEU A 372 -20.74 3.32 -16.56
C LEU A 372 -19.27 3.28 -16.15
N HIS A 373 -18.71 2.08 -16.08
CA HIS A 373 -17.31 1.91 -15.74
C HIS A 373 -16.41 2.06 -16.97
N ARG A 374 -15.29 2.77 -16.81
CA ARG A 374 -14.14 2.72 -17.72
C ARG A 374 -12.97 2.10 -16.98
N LEU A 375 -12.52 0.93 -17.44
CA LEU A 375 -11.33 0.30 -16.89
C LEU A 375 -10.09 0.89 -17.56
N ASP A 376 -9.37 1.76 -16.83
CA ASP A 376 -8.10 2.33 -17.26
C ASP A 376 -6.95 1.47 -16.71
N LEU A 377 -6.69 0.40 -17.45
CA LEU A 377 -5.72 -0.67 -17.18
C LEU A 377 -6.20 -1.68 -16.14
N SER A 378 -6.57 -2.85 -16.65
CA SER A 378 -6.87 -4.05 -15.89
C SER A 378 -5.62 -4.64 -15.19
N LYS A 379 -5.80 -5.71 -14.41
CA LYS A 379 -4.68 -6.48 -13.84
C LYS A 379 -3.67 -6.99 -14.89
N THR A 380 -4.08 -7.17 -16.14
CA THR A 380 -3.24 -7.59 -17.27
C THR A 380 -2.93 -6.47 -18.28
N GLY A 381 -3.37 -5.23 -17.99
CA GLY A 381 -3.05 -4.04 -18.79
C GLY A 381 -4.08 -3.70 -19.88
N LEU A 382 -5.29 -4.23 -19.83
CA LEU A 382 -6.33 -3.92 -20.82
C LEU A 382 -7.04 -2.61 -20.51
N LEU A 383 -7.39 -1.85 -21.55
CA LEU A 383 -8.12 -0.59 -21.47
C LEU A 383 -9.40 -0.67 -22.28
N ALA A 384 -10.55 -0.44 -21.64
CA ALA A 384 -11.85 -0.36 -22.31
C ALA A 384 -12.92 0.31 -21.42
N PRO A 385 -14.01 0.82 -22.00
CA PRO A 385 -14.21 1.04 -23.44
C PRO A 385 -13.32 2.18 -23.98
N GLY A 386 -13.25 2.30 -25.31
CA GLY A 386 -12.62 3.41 -26.02
C GLY A 386 -13.29 4.75 -25.73
N LEU A 387 -12.57 5.86 -25.95
CA LEU A 387 -13.12 7.21 -25.70
C LEU A 387 -14.33 7.51 -26.60
N ALA A 388 -14.25 7.20 -27.89
CA ALA A 388 -15.36 7.42 -28.83
C ALA A 388 -16.63 6.66 -28.43
N ALA A 389 -16.49 5.44 -27.90
CA ALA A 389 -17.61 4.65 -27.40
C ALA A 389 -18.24 5.27 -26.14
N LEU A 390 -17.42 5.82 -25.23
CA LEU A 390 -17.94 6.56 -24.07
C LEU A 390 -18.66 7.85 -24.48
N GLU A 391 -18.10 8.60 -25.42
CA GLU A 391 -18.76 9.78 -25.98
C GLU A 391 -20.12 9.42 -26.59
N GLN A 392 -20.18 8.34 -27.36
CA GLN A 392 -21.44 7.82 -27.90
C GLN A 392 -22.42 7.38 -26.80
N ALA A 393 -21.97 6.62 -25.81
CA ALA A 393 -22.82 6.08 -24.74
C ALA A 393 -23.35 7.18 -23.78
N THR A 394 -22.58 8.26 -23.63
CA THR A 394 -22.92 9.41 -22.78
C THR A 394 -23.67 10.52 -23.52
N ALA A 395 -23.88 10.37 -24.83
CA ALA A 395 -24.64 11.32 -25.62
C ALA A 395 -26.08 11.47 -25.08
N PRO A 396 -26.64 12.69 -25.08
CA PRO A 396 -28.04 12.89 -24.73
C PRO A 396 -28.97 12.10 -25.65
N LEU A 397 -29.93 11.35 -25.08
CA LEU A 397 -30.97 10.67 -25.86
C LEU A 397 -32.22 11.54 -26.05
N GLY A 398 -32.29 12.69 -25.37
CA GLY A 398 -33.38 13.66 -25.46
C GLY A 398 -32.92 15.06 -25.01
N ALA A 399 -33.88 15.99 -24.88
CA ALA A 399 -33.59 17.40 -24.57
C ALA A 399 -33.24 17.70 -23.10
N GLY A 400 -33.48 16.76 -22.18
CA GLY A 400 -33.21 16.93 -20.75
C GLY A 400 -31.76 16.64 -20.36
N MET A 401 -31.12 17.53 -19.60
CA MET A 401 -29.75 17.33 -19.09
C MET A 401 -29.65 16.22 -18.04
N ASP A 402 -30.75 15.87 -17.37
CA ASP A 402 -30.81 14.86 -16.28
C ASP A 402 -30.75 13.40 -16.74
N ASP A 403 -30.66 13.13 -18.05
CA ASP A 403 -30.66 11.77 -18.60
C ASP A 403 -29.27 11.18 -18.88
N ARG A 404 -28.19 11.94 -18.66
CA ARG A 404 -26.82 11.43 -18.92
C ARG A 404 -26.41 10.37 -17.89
N PRO A 405 -25.66 9.33 -18.30
CA PRO A 405 -25.04 8.40 -17.35
C PRO A 405 -23.91 9.08 -16.59
N ASP A 406 -23.63 8.58 -15.39
CA ASP A 406 -22.36 8.84 -14.71
C ASP A 406 -21.29 7.92 -15.28
N VAL A 407 -20.06 8.42 -15.42
CA VAL A 407 -18.90 7.60 -15.75
C VAL A 407 -17.95 7.60 -14.56
N VAL A 408 -17.48 6.42 -14.19
CA VAL A 408 -16.38 6.24 -13.26
C VAL A 408 -15.22 5.54 -13.95
N VAL A 409 -14.05 6.16 -13.90
CA VAL A 409 -12.82 5.60 -14.45
C VAL A 409 -12.07 4.88 -13.34
N ASP A 410 -11.98 3.55 -13.41
CA ASP A 410 -11.03 2.79 -12.58
C ASP A 410 -9.63 2.94 -13.16
N ALA A 411 -8.95 3.97 -12.66
CA ALA A 411 -7.53 4.19 -12.83
C ALA A 411 -6.76 3.74 -11.58
N CYS A 412 -7.24 2.71 -10.87
CA CYS A 412 -6.59 2.26 -9.64
C CYS A 412 -5.21 1.65 -9.90
N GLN A 413 -4.85 1.28 -11.13
CA GLN A 413 -3.46 0.97 -11.51
C GLN A 413 -2.55 2.21 -11.45
N ALA A 414 -3.12 3.40 -11.67
CA ALA A 414 -2.42 4.70 -11.71
C ALA A 414 -1.25 4.75 -12.71
N ARG A 415 -1.36 3.98 -13.80
CA ARG A 415 -0.36 3.87 -14.89
C ARG A 415 -0.71 4.82 -16.03
N LEU A 416 -1.03 6.07 -15.69
CA LEU A 416 -1.48 7.10 -16.61
C LEU A 416 -0.87 8.47 -16.31
N ASP A 417 -0.73 9.32 -17.32
CA ASP A 417 -0.24 10.69 -17.14
C ASP A 417 -1.29 11.50 -16.34
N PRO A 418 -0.89 12.34 -15.37
CA PRO A 418 -1.83 13.20 -14.65
C PRO A 418 -2.74 14.06 -15.54
N ALA A 419 -2.25 14.51 -16.71
CA ALA A 419 -3.06 15.26 -17.66
C ALA A 419 -4.25 14.45 -18.19
N ARG A 420 -4.15 13.10 -18.19
CA ARG A 420 -5.26 12.21 -18.55
C ARG A 420 -6.36 12.22 -17.50
N VAL A 421 -5.98 12.21 -16.22
CA VAL A 421 -6.93 12.29 -15.10
C VAL A 421 -7.67 13.62 -15.14
N ARG A 422 -6.94 14.73 -15.37
CA ARG A 422 -7.53 16.05 -15.62
C ARG A 422 -8.56 16.03 -16.75
N ALA A 423 -8.20 15.45 -17.90
CA ALA A 423 -9.11 15.35 -19.04
C ALA A 423 -10.39 14.56 -18.72
N TYR A 424 -10.30 13.49 -17.91
CA TYR A 424 -11.50 12.76 -17.45
C TYR A 424 -12.39 13.61 -16.54
N LEU A 425 -11.79 14.37 -15.63
CA LEU A 425 -12.53 15.28 -14.76
C LEU A 425 -13.20 16.42 -15.57
N ASP A 426 -12.55 16.94 -16.62
CA ASP A 426 -13.12 17.93 -17.55
C ASP A 426 -14.32 17.37 -18.33
N MET A 427 -14.33 16.07 -18.62
CA MET A 427 -15.48 15.36 -19.20
C MET A 427 -16.63 15.15 -18.20
N GLY A 428 -16.45 15.54 -16.93
CA GLY A 428 -17.42 15.32 -15.88
C GLY A 428 -17.42 13.89 -15.33
N TRP A 429 -16.33 13.15 -15.48
CA TRP A 429 -16.22 11.75 -15.03
C TRP A 429 -15.52 11.64 -13.69
N MET A 430 -16.00 10.74 -12.84
CA MET A 430 -15.30 10.36 -11.62
C MET A 430 -14.05 9.56 -11.96
N VAL A 431 -13.00 9.66 -11.14
CA VAL A 431 -11.76 8.88 -11.34
C VAL A 431 -11.32 8.24 -10.03
N MET A 432 -11.18 6.92 -10.02
CA MET A 432 -10.63 6.16 -8.91
C MET A 432 -9.12 6.05 -9.09
N VAL A 433 -8.35 6.39 -8.07
CA VAL A 433 -6.88 6.27 -8.07
C VAL A 433 -6.40 5.54 -6.83
N THR A 434 -5.21 4.94 -6.89
CA THR A 434 -4.54 4.41 -5.69
C THR A 434 -3.06 4.77 -5.66
N GLY A 435 -2.52 4.96 -4.47
CA GLY A 435 -1.07 5.09 -4.26
C GLY A 435 -0.34 3.73 -4.26
N SER A 436 -1.07 2.64 -4.04
CA SER A 436 -0.50 1.32 -3.72
C SER A 436 0.05 0.50 -4.89
N LYS A 437 -0.29 0.89 -6.13
CA LYS A 437 0.04 0.14 -7.34
C LYS A 437 1.26 0.75 -8.04
N PHE A 438 1.06 1.51 -9.11
CA PHE A 438 2.17 2.11 -9.87
C PHE A 438 3.10 2.95 -8.99
N PHE A 439 2.55 3.80 -8.11
CA PHE A 439 3.34 4.64 -7.22
C PHE A 439 4.03 3.88 -6.09
N THR A 440 3.76 2.58 -5.92
CA THR A 440 4.43 1.70 -4.95
C THR A 440 4.31 2.12 -3.48
N GLY A 441 3.27 2.87 -3.13
CA GLY A 441 2.91 3.11 -1.73
C GLY A 441 2.37 1.85 -1.05
N PRO A 442 2.09 1.90 0.27
CA PRO A 442 1.46 0.81 1.00
C PRO A 442 0.12 0.39 0.39
N PRO A 443 -0.30 -0.90 0.49
CA PRO A 443 -1.64 -1.32 0.10
C PRO A 443 -2.70 -0.57 0.90
N PHE A 444 -3.92 -0.44 0.36
CA PHE A 444 -5.02 0.31 0.98
C PHE A 444 -4.80 1.83 1.12
N CYS A 445 -4.42 2.50 0.03
CA CYS A 445 -4.50 3.95 -0.10
C CYS A 445 -5.22 4.32 -1.42
N GLY A 446 -6.55 4.42 -1.35
CA GLY A 446 -7.42 4.79 -2.46
C GLY A 446 -7.93 6.23 -2.36
N ALA A 447 -8.34 6.80 -3.49
CA ALA A 447 -9.08 8.05 -3.55
C ALA A 447 -10.04 8.06 -4.75
N LEU A 448 -11.20 8.66 -4.55
CA LEU A 448 -12.17 8.94 -5.60
C LEU A 448 -12.15 10.45 -5.88
N LEU A 449 -11.77 10.80 -7.10
CA LEU A 449 -11.71 12.18 -7.58
C LEU A 449 -13.07 12.54 -8.19
N LEU A 450 -13.64 13.65 -7.73
CA LEU A 450 -14.98 14.08 -8.07
C LEU A 450 -14.94 15.28 -9.03
N PRO A 451 -15.55 15.18 -10.21
CA PRO A 451 -15.81 16.34 -11.06
C PRO A 451 -16.84 17.25 -10.37
N ALA A 452 -16.87 18.53 -10.75
CA ALA A 452 -17.70 19.54 -10.10
C ALA A 452 -19.20 19.16 -10.06
N CYS A 453 -19.72 18.56 -11.13
CA CYS A 453 -21.12 18.13 -11.24
C CYS A 453 -21.50 16.99 -10.27
N VAL A 454 -20.55 16.14 -9.89
CA VAL A 454 -20.77 15.05 -8.92
C VAL A 454 -20.52 15.58 -7.52
N ARG A 455 -19.49 16.42 -7.34
CA ARG A 455 -19.20 17.06 -6.05
C ARG A 455 -20.46 17.80 -5.55
N SER A 456 -21.10 18.62 -6.39
CA SER A 456 -22.26 19.44 -5.99
C SER A 456 -23.43 18.62 -5.43
N ARG A 457 -23.53 17.32 -5.73
CA ARG A 457 -24.56 16.44 -5.17
C ARG A 457 -24.45 16.28 -3.66
N LEU A 458 -23.25 16.43 -3.11
CA LEU A 458 -23.03 16.40 -1.66
C LEU A 458 -23.64 17.63 -0.95
N ASP A 459 -23.97 18.70 -1.70
CA ASP A 459 -24.65 19.88 -1.17
C ASP A 459 -26.19 19.72 -1.11
N GLY A 460 -26.71 18.63 -1.68
CA GLY A 460 -28.14 18.32 -1.71
C GLY A 460 -28.71 17.86 -0.35
N PRO A 461 -30.04 17.80 -0.22
CA PRO A 461 -30.71 17.44 1.03
C PRO A 461 -30.68 15.93 1.34
N ARG A 462 -30.38 15.08 0.35
CA ARG A 462 -30.29 13.63 0.53
C ARG A 462 -28.93 13.25 1.12
N GLY A 463 -28.95 12.48 2.21
CA GLY A 463 -27.75 11.92 2.82
C GLY A 463 -27.17 10.75 2.02
N LEU A 464 -25.89 10.46 2.25
CA LEU A 464 -25.28 9.21 1.80
C LEU A 464 -25.98 7.98 2.44
N PRO A 465 -25.90 6.79 1.83
CA PRO A 465 -26.40 5.55 2.42
C PRO A 465 -25.88 5.35 3.86
N ALA A 466 -26.79 5.09 4.80
CA ALA A 466 -26.47 5.08 6.24
C ALA A 466 -25.35 4.09 6.61
N GLY A 467 -25.27 2.93 5.95
CA GLY A 467 -24.24 1.93 6.20
C GLY A 467 -22.83 2.35 5.78
N LEU A 468 -22.66 3.46 5.03
CA LEU A 468 -21.33 4.03 4.79
C LEU A 468 -20.68 4.57 6.07
N ALA A 469 -21.45 4.81 7.12
CA ALA A 469 -20.92 5.15 8.44
C ALA A 469 -19.94 4.10 8.98
N ASP A 470 -20.05 2.84 8.56
CA ASP A 470 -19.14 1.75 8.95
C ASP A 470 -17.85 1.73 8.12
N TYR A 471 -17.77 2.48 7.02
CA TYR A 471 -16.67 2.45 6.04
C TYR A 471 -15.83 3.72 6.03
N SER A 472 -16.42 4.88 6.34
CA SER A 472 -15.76 6.17 6.18
C SER A 472 -16.09 7.16 7.29
N TYR A 473 -15.12 8.00 7.60
CA TYR A 473 -15.35 9.21 8.39
C TYR A 473 -15.73 10.41 7.53
N ARG A 474 -16.39 11.38 8.14
CA ARG A 474 -16.74 12.67 7.55
C ARG A 474 -15.52 13.43 7.00
N ALA A 475 -14.38 13.35 7.69
CA ALA A 475 -13.15 14.05 7.32
C ALA A 475 -12.54 13.57 5.99
N ALA A 476 -12.88 12.35 5.55
CA ALA A 476 -12.40 11.79 4.29
C ALA A 476 -13.12 12.35 3.06
N TRP A 477 -14.21 13.12 3.23
CA TRP A 477 -15.07 13.60 2.16
C TRP A 477 -15.00 15.13 2.02
N PRO A 478 -15.18 15.69 0.81
CA PRO A 478 -15.44 17.11 0.62
C PRO A 478 -16.63 17.59 1.46
N ALA A 479 -16.70 18.90 1.75
CA ALA A 479 -17.79 19.48 2.54
C ALA A 479 -19.20 19.20 1.95
N GLY A 480 -20.25 19.54 2.67
CA GLY A 480 -21.63 19.39 2.18
C GLY A 480 -22.54 18.67 3.19
N PRO A 481 -23.86 18.90 3.18
CA PRO A 481 -24.77 18.27 4.13
C PRO A 481 -24.87 16.74 3.98
N ALA A 482 -24.68 16.19 2.77
CA ALA A 482 -24.86 14.75 2.54
C ALA A 482 -23.91 13.88 3.39
N ARG A 483 -22.69 14.36 3.65
CA ARG A 483 -21.68 13.67 4.48
C ARG A 483 -21.99 13.72 5.99
N ASN A 484 -23.03 14.44 6.43
CA ASN A 484 -23.40 14.49 7.85
C ASN A 484 -23.88 13.13 8.37
N SER A 485 -24.29 12.24 7.48
CA SER A 485 -24.58 10.82 7.74
C SER A 485 -23.35 10.02 8.18
N LEU A 486 -22.14 10.52 7.92
CA LEU A 486 -20.89 9.86 8.32
C LEU A 486 -20.43 10.33 9.71
N PRO A 487 -19.82 9.42 10.50
CA PRO A 487 -19.32 9.74 11.83
C PRO A 487 -18.16 10.75 11.78
N PRO A 488 -17.98 11.57 12.83
CA PRO A 488 -16.74 12.33 13.02
C PRO A 488 -15.58 11.37 13.31
N GLY A 489 -14.35 11.81 13.03
CA GLY A 489 -13.14 11.04 13.26
C GLY A 489 -12.24 10.97 12.03
N HIS A 490 -11.17 10.20 12.16
CA HIS A 490 -10.11 10.10 11.16
C HIS A 490 -9.61 8.67 11.05
N ASN A 491 -9.33 8.22 9.82
CA ASN A 491 -8.66 6.95 9.59
C ASN A 491 -7.14 7.20 9.58
N ILE A 492 -6.52 7.04 10.76
CA ILE A 492 -5.10 7.31 10.97
C ILE A 492 -4.21 6.39 10.12
N GLY A 493 -4.57 5.11 10.02
CA GLY A 493 -3.85 4.17 9.14
C GLY A 493 -3.87 4.64 7.69
N LEU A 494 -5.02 5.07 7.18
CA LEU A 494 -5.15 5.62 5.83
C LEU A 494 -4.33 6.90 5.62
N ILE A 495 -4.33 7.81 6.60
CA ILE A 495 -3.50 9.04 6.57
C ILE A 495 -2.03 8.68 6.38
N LEU A 496 -1.50 7.77 7.21
CA LEU A 496 -0.09 7.36 7.14
C LEU A 496 0.25 6.68 5.81
N ARG A 497 -0.63 5.81 5.31
CA ARG A 497 -0.43 5.14 4.02
C ARG A 497 -0.46 6.11 2.84
N TRP A 498 -1.31 7.13 2.88
CA TRP A 498 -1.31 8.19 1.88
C TRP A 498 -0.07 9.08 1.96
N GLN A 499 0.41 9.42 3.15
CA GLN A 499 1.66 10.19 3.29
C GLN A 499 2.86 9.43 2.71
N ALA A 500 2.93 8.11 2.92
CA ALA A 500 3.91 7.26 2.26
C ALA A 500 3.78 7.29 0.72
N ALA A 501 2.55 7.11 0.19
CA ALA A 501 2.33 7.12 -1.25
C ALA A 501 2.62 8.49 -1.89
N LEU A 502 2.27 9.59 -1.22
CA LEU A 502 2.52 10.94 -1.71
C LEU A 502 4.01 11.28 -1.76
N ALA A 503 4.83 10.72 -0.87
CA ALA A 503 6.29 10.85 -0.97
C ALA A 503 6.82 10.24 -2.27
N GLU A 504 6.28 9.09 -2.69
CA GLU A 504 6.61 8.47 -3.98
C GLU A 504 6.07 9.25 -5.19
N ILE A 505 4.82 9.72 -5.11
CA ILE A 505 4.19 10.54 -6.16
C ILE A 505 5.01 11.82 -6.40
N THR A 506 5.44 12.50 -5.32
CA THR A 506 6.30 13.68 -5.42
C THR A 506 7.64 13.37 -6.09
N ALA A 507 8.31 12.28 -5.68
CA ALA A 507 9.59 11.90 -6.28
C ALA A 507 9.47 11.48 -7.75
N PHE A 508 8.38 10.81 -8.13
CA PHE A 508 8.10 10.46 -9.51
C PHE A 508 7.76 11.69 -10.36
N GLY A 509 6.91 12.59 -9.86
CA GLY A 509 6.48 13.80 -10.54
C GLY A 509 7.61 14.80 -10.83
N ALA A 510 8.73 14.70 -10.11
CA ALA A 510 9.94 15.49 -10.36
C ALA A 510 10.73 15.03 -11.61
N ILE A 511 10.44 13.86 -12.18
CA ILE A 511 11.15 13.32 -13.34
C ILE A 511 10.47 13.78 -14.65
N PRO A 512 11.20 14.39 -15.60
CA PRO A 512 10.62 14.81 -16.87
C PRO A 512 9.99 13.66 -17.66
N ARG A 513 8.83 13.91 -18.30
CA ARG A 513 8.04 12.90 -19.04
C ARG A 513 8.85 12.05 -20.01
N ILE A 514 9.72 12.68 -20.82
CA ILE A 514 10.57 11.98 -21.78
C ILE A 514 11.53 10.99 -21.10
N VAL A 515 12.09 11.36 -19.94
CA VAL A 515 12.98 10.51 -19.15
C VAL A 515 12.21 9.32 -18.56
N VAL A 516 10.98 9.56 -18.08
CA VAL A 516 10.08 8.48 -17.63
C VAL A 516 9.85 7.48 -18.77
N ARG A 517 9.44 7.98 -19.94
CA ARG A 517 9.18 7.17 -21.13
C ARG A 517 10.40 6.33 -21.55
N ASP A 518 11.58 6.94 -21.61
CA ASP A 518 12.80 6.25 -22.04
C ASP A 518 13.25 5.16 -21.06
N ARG A 519 13.18 5.44 -19.76
CA ARG A 519 13.50 4.44 -18.71
C ARG A 519 12.54 3.26 -18.77
N LEU A 520 11.23 3.52 -18.88
CA LEU A 520 10.22 2.48 -18.98
C LEU A 520 10.40 1.66 -20.25
N ARG A 521 10.56 2.30 -21.42
CA ARG A 521 10.76 1.60 -22.70
C ARG A 521 11.98 0.69 -22.67
N THR A 522 13.11 1.18 -22.16
CA THR A 522 14.36 0.42 -22.05
C THR A 522 14.20 -0.79 -21.13
N PHE A 523 13.57 -0.61 -19.97
CA PHE A 523 13.31 -1.71 -19.05
C PHE A 523 12.36 -2.75 -19.65
N LEU A 524 11.25 -2.32 -20.26
CA LEU A 524 10.27 -3.23 -20.85
C LEU A 524 10.87 -4.08 -21.99
N ALA A 525 11.71 -3.48 -22.83
CA ALA A 525 12.45 -4.22 -23.85
C ALA A 525 13.34 -5.32 -23.23
N ALA A 526 14.03 -5.01 -22.13
CA ALA A 526 14.86 -5.98 -21.42
C ALA A 526 14.02 -7.10 -20.77
N VAL A 527 12.86 -6.79 -20.19
CA VAL A 527 11.94 -7.80 -19.62
C VAL A 527 11.43 -8.74 -20.71
N THR A 528 10.95 -8.20 -21.84
CA THR A 528 10.45 -9.00 -22.96
C THR A 528 11.52 -9.95 -23.48
N ALA A 529 12.74 -9.46 -23.72
CA ALA A 529 13.84 -10.29 -24.18
C ALA A 529 14.18 -11.42 -23.20
N GLN A 530 14.13 -11.16 -21.89
CA GLN A 530 14.43 -12.15 -20.86
C GLN A 530 13.34 -13.21 -20.69
N ILE A 531 12.06 -12.85 -20.84
CA ILE A 531 10.97 -13.83 -20.85
C ILE A 531 11.08 -14.71 -22.10
N ALA A 532 11.27 -14.11 -23.28
CA ALA A 532 11.38 -14.84 -24.55
C ALA A 532 12.58 -15.82 -24.59
N ALA A 533 13.66 -15.51 -23.89
CA ALA A 533 14.84 -16.37 -23.81
C ALA A 533 14.65 -17.63 -22.93
N ARG A 534 13.51 -17.78 -22.23
CA ARG A 534 13.28 -18.87 -21.27
C ARG A 534 12.07 -19.72 -21.68
N PRO A 535 12.28 -20.95 -22.21
CA PRO A 535 11.18 -21.81 -22.68
C PRO A 535 10.18 -22.25 -21.60
N VAL A 536 10.53 -22.12 -20.32
CA VAL A 536 9.63 -22.40 -19.19
C VAL A 536 8.58 -21.31 -18.97
N LEU A 537 8.64 -20.21 -19.73
CA LEU A 537 7.75 -19.07 -19.63
C LEU A 537 7.04 -18.84 -20.96
N GLU A 538 5.78 -18.42 -20.89
CA GLU A 538 5.04 -17.95 -22.06
C GLU A 538 4.54 -16.53 -21.79
N LEU A 539 4.99 -15.57 -22.61
CA LEU A 539 4.56 -14.18 -22.47
C LEU A 539 3.11 -14.03 -22.94
N LEU A 540 2.24 -13.51 -22.09
CA LEU A 540 0.92 -13.05 -22.53
C LEU A 540 1.12 -11.80 -23.38
N PRO A 541 0.66 -11.77 -24.65
CA PRO A 541 0.92 -10.65 -25.55
C PRO A 541 0.50 -9.30 -24.93
N PRO A 542 1.44 -8.36 -24.73
CA PRO A 542 1.12 -7.08 -24.12
C PRO A 542 0.27 -6.25 -25.07
N VAL A 543 -0.85 -5.73 -24.58
CA VAL A 543 -1.71 -4.80 -25.33
C VAL A 543 -1.30 -3.37 -24.98
N ALA A 544 -0.79 -2.63 -25.96
CA ALA A 544 -0.48 -1.23 -25.77
C ALA A 544 -1.78 -0.43 -25.54
N PRO A 545 -1.88 0.39 -24.48
CA PRO A 545 -3.06 1.23 -24.25
C PRO A 545 -3.28 2.20 -25.41
N ALA A 546 -4.43 2.09 -26.08
CA ALA A 546 -4.81 3.01 -27.14
C ALA A 546 -5.22 4.37 -26.53
N ARG A 547 -4.30 5.33 -26.56
CA ARG A 547 -4.51 6.68 -26.03
C ARG A 547 -4.19 7.73 -27.11
N PRO A 548 -4.96 8.83 -27.19
CA PRO A 548 -4.49 10.02 -27.91
C PRO A 548 -3.16 10.44 -27.31
N ASP A 549 -2.12 10.65 -28.14
CA ASP A 549 -0.76 10.95 -27.72
C ASP A 549 -0.65 12.44 -27.32
N PRO A 550 -0.62 12.82 -26.03
CA PRO A 550 -0.03 14.10 -25.66
C PRO A 550 1.48 13.99 -25.89
N ASP A 551 2.13 15.06 -26.34
CA ASP A 551 3.58 15.06 -26.60
C ASP A 551 4.37 14.33 -25.49
N GLN A 552 5.09 13.27 -25.89
CA GLN A 552 6.01 12.50 -25.02
C GLN A 552 5.32 11.71 -23.89
N ALA A 553 4.06 11.31 -24.06
CA ALA A 553 3.36 10.47 -23.09
C ALA A 553 4.07 9.14 -22.82
N TRP A 554 4.12 8.73 -21.56
CA TRP A 554 4.64 7.43 -21.13
C TRP A 554 3.53 6.40 -20.88
N ASP A 555 2.28 6.86 -20.76
CA ASP A 555 1.11 6.05 -20.39
C ASP A 555 0.53 5.17 -21.52
N CYS A 556 1.14 5.24 -22.71
CA CYS A 556 0.90 4.34 -23.83
C CYS A 556 1.79 3.08 -23.78
N LEU A 557 2.72 2.98 -22.83
CA LEU A 557 3.59 1.81 -22.67
C LEU A 557 2.90 0.71 -21.84
N PRO A 558 2.96 -0.57 -22.23
CA PRO A 558 2.41 -1.67 -21.46
C PRO A 558 3.32 -2.00 -20.27
N THR A 559 3.15 -1.27 -19.16
CA THR A 559 4.04 -1.38 -17.99
C THR A 559 3.77 -2.60 -17.09
N ILE A 560 2.83 -3.47 -17.47
CA ILE A 560 2.53 -4.75 -16.81
C ILE A 560 2.84 -5.88 -17.80
N MET A 561 3.91 -6.62 -17.56
CA MET A 561 4.31 -7.77 -18.38
C MET A 561 3.80 -9.04 -17.73
N SER A 562 2.73 -9.62 -18.28
CA SER A 562 2.09 -10.84 -17.76
C SER A 562 2.65 -12.07 -18.48
N PHE A 563 2.86 -13.17 -17.77
CA PHE A 563 3.36 -14.41 -18.35
C PHE A 563 2.85 -15.64 -17.59
N PHE A 564 2.70 -16.75 -18.31
CA PHE A 564 2.44 -18.07 -17.75
C PHE A 564 3.77 -18.78 -17.47
N VAL A 565 3.72 -19.74 -16.56
CA VAL A 565 4.86 -20.59 -16.20
C VAL A 565 4.49 -22.02 -16.51
N ARG A 566 5.38 -22.73 -17.20
CA ARG A 566 5.23 -24.14 -17.54
C ARG A 566 5.26 -24.99 -16.27
N ALA A 567 4.27 -25.86 -16.12
CA ALA A 567 4.18 -26.77 -14.99
C ALA A 567 5.28 -27.85 -15.06
N PRO A 568 5.82 -28.32 -13.91
CA PRO A 568 6.86 -29.35 -13.88
C PRO A 568 6.45 -30.67 -14.52
N ASP A 569 5.15 -30.99 -14.51
CA ASP A 569 4.54 -32.19 -15.09
C ASP A 569 4.06 -31.98 -16.54
N SER A 570 4.47 -30.87 -17.18
CA SER A 570 4.14 -30.64 -18.59
C SER A 570 4.67 -31.76 -19.48
N PRO A 571 3.89 -32.19 -20.49
CA PRO A 571 4.35 -33.20 -21.43
C PRO A 571 5.57 -32.68 -22.21
N GLU A 572 6.44 -33.60 -22.64
CA GLU A 572 7.62 -33.27 -23.43
C GLU A 572 7.20 -32.54 -24.73
N GLY A 573 7.83 -31.39 -24.99
CA GLY A 573 7.48 -30.54 -26.13
C GLY A 573 6.18 -29.72 -25.99
N GLY A 574 5.44 -29.85 -24.89
CA GLY A 574 4.22 -29.09 -24.61
C GLY A 574 4.39 -27.98 -23.56
N PHE A 575 3.34 -27.16 -23.41
CA PHE A 575 3.27 -26.11 -22.41
C PHE A 575 1.96 -26.22 -21.62
N ARG A 576 1.94 -27.05 -20.56
CA ARG A 576 0.84 -26.97 -19.59
C ARG A 576 1.16 -25.81 -18.65
N PRO A 577 0.37 -24.74 -18.58
CA PRO A 577 0.60 -23.68 -17.61
C PRO A 577 0.28 -24.17 -16.19
N LEU A 578 0.93 -23.56 -15.19
CA LEU A 578 0.54 -23.71 -13.79
C LEU A 578 -0.92 -23.25 -13.60
N ALA A 579 -1.74 -24.11 -12.99
CA ALA A 579 -3.07 -23.74 -12.52
C ALA A 579 -2.97 -22.67 -11.43
N VAL A 580 -4.05 -21.93 -11.18
CA VAL A 580 -4.04 -20.81 -10.20
C VAL A 580 -3.50 -21.19 -8.82
N ALA A 581 -3.81 -22.38 -8.31
CA ALA A 581 -3.32 -22.84 -7.01
C ALA A 581 -1.79 -23.06 -7.02
N GLU A 582 -1.28 -23.70 -8.06
CA GLU A 582 0.16 -23.94 -8.24
C GLU A 582 0.90 -22.60 -8.44
N ALA A 583 0.36 -21.70 -9.26
CA ALA A 583 0.93 -20.37 -9.46
C ALA A 583 0.96 -19.52 -8.18
N ARG A 584 -0.02 -19.69 -7.27
CA ARG A 584 0.01 -19.06 -5.93
C ARG A 584 1.12 -19.63 -5.05
N GLN A 585 1.37 -20.93 -5.16
CA GLN A 585 2.46 -21.58 -4.43
C GLN A 585 3.83 -21.12 -4.94
N LEU A 586 4.02 -21.07 -6.27
CA LEU A 586 5.21 -20.47 -6.88
C LEU A 586 5.41 -19.01 -6.44
N TYR A 587 4.34 -18.21 -6.47
CA TYR A 587 4.35 -16.82 -5.99
C TYR A 587 4.83 -16.71 -4.54
N ALA A 588 4.37 -17.61 -3.65
CA ALA A 588 4.80 -17.64 -2.27
C ALA A 588 6.29 -17.98 -2.16
N TRP A 589 6.75 -19.05 -2.84
CA TRP A 589 8.14 -19.50 -2.80
C TRP A 589 9.14 -18.51 -3.42
N LEU A 590 8.73 -17.73 -4.42
CA LEU A 590 9.56 -16.65 -4.94
C LEU A 590 9.94 -15.64 -3.85
N ASN A 591 9.01 -15.30 -2.96
CA ASN A 591 9.21 -14.39 -1.83
C ASN A 591 9.59 -15.12 -0.53
N THR A 592 10.19 -16.31 -0.64
CA THR A 592 10.68 -17.12 0.47
C THR A 592 12.19 -17.37 0.31
N ASP A 593 12.93 -17.40 1.42
CA ASP A 593 14.30 -17.90 1.42
C ASP A 593 14.28 -19.44 1.41
N LEU A 594 14.75 -20.01 0.30
CA LEU A 594 14.73 -21.44 0.03
C LEU A 594 16.07 -22.12 0.33
N SER A 595 17.04 -21.44 0.94
CA SER A 595 18.42 -21.94 1.08
C SER A 595 18.50 -23.25 1.86
N GLY A 596 17.65 -23.45 2.87
CA GLY A 596 17.53 -24.72 3.59
C GLY A 596 16.80 -25.83 2.83
N CYS A 597 16.12 -25.48 1.73
CA CYS A 597 15.35 -26.40 0.91
C CYS A 597 16.09 -26.81 -0.37
N ILE A 598 17.01 -25.99 -0.89
CA ILE A 598 17.74 -26.25 -2.13
C ILE A 598 19.09 -26.92 -1.83
N PRO A 599 19.46 -28.01 -2.54
CA PRO A 599 20.78 -28.61 -2.39
C PRO A 599 21.92 -27.62 -2.67
N PRO A 600 22.98 -27.58 -1.85
CA PRO A 600 24.07 -26.60 -1.98
C PRO A 600 24.93 -26.81 -3.24
N ASP A 601 24.83 -27.96 -3.89
CA ASP A 601 25.51 -28.34 -5.14
C ASP A 601 24.73 -27.96 -6.41
N ASP A 602 23.49 -27.46 -6.29
CA ASP A 602 22.77 -26.88 -7.43
C ASP A 602 23.51 -25.62 -7.93
N ALA A 603 23.73 -25.53 -9.24
CA ALA A 603 24.46 -24.41 -9.85
C ALA A 603 23.83 -23.04 -9.52
N ASP A 604 22.52 -23.00 -9.28
CA ASP A 604 21.76 -21.79 -8.96
C ASP A 604 21.44 -21.69 -7.45
N ALA A 605 22.06 -22.47 -6.57
CA ALA A 605 21.77 -22.46 -5.12
C ALA A 605 21.86 -21.06 -4.50
N GLY A 606 22.71 -20.17 -5.02
CA GLY A 606 22.81 -18.77 -4.60
C GLY A 606 21.54 -17.93 -4.83
N LEU A 607 20.62 -18.37 -5.70
CA LEU A 607 19.32 -17.72 -5.92
C LEU A 607 18.29 -18.10 -4.86
N ALA A 608 18.50 -19.19 -4.12
CA ALA A 608 17.54 -19.70 -3.14
C ALA A 608 17.22 -18.65 -2.05
N ALA A 609 18.23 -17.91 -1.57
CA ALA A 609 18.10 -16.86 -0.57
C ALA A 609 17.46 -15.56 -1.09
N VAL A 610 17.37 -15.38 -2.41
CA VAL A 610 16.96 -14.10 -3.01
C VAL A 610 15.45 -13.95 -2.92
N LEU A 611 14.95 -13.00 -2.14
CA LEU A 611 13.51 -12.76 -2.05
C LEU A 611 13.03 -12.01 -3.30
N CYS A 612 12.07 -12.59 -4.01
CA CYS A 612 11.50 -12.06 -5.24
C CYS A 612 10.00 -11.82 -5.06
N HIS A 613 9.53 -10.60 -5.26
CA HIS A 613 8.13 -10.24 -5.15
C HIS A 613 7.60 -9.69 -6.48
N VAL A 614 6.68 -10.42 -7.10
CA VAL A 614 6.05 -10.11 -8.39
C VAL A 614 4.54 -9.92 -8.22
N GLY A 615 3.82 -9.53 -9.26
CA GLY A 615 2.36 -9.42 -9.16
C GLY A 615 1.71 -10.79 -8.92
N GLN A 616 0.73 -10.85 -8.02
CA GLN A 616 -0.03 -12.08 -7.71
C GLN A 616 -0.62 -12.71 -8.99
N PRO A 617 -0.82 -14.04 -9.02
CA PRO A 617 -1.38 -14.69 -10.20
C PRO A 617 -2.79 -14.19 -10.52
N VAL A 618 -3.03 -13.84 -11.79
CA VAL A 618 -4.35 -13.53 -12.32
C VAL A 618 -4.95 -14.80 -12.91
N PRO A 619 -6.16 -15.21 -12.51
CA PRO A 619 -6.82 -16.38 -13.09
C PRO A 619 -7.26 -16.06 -14.53
N LEU A 620 -6.74 -16.79 -15.50
CA LEU A 620 -7.08 -16.66 -16.92
C LEU A 620 -7.31 -18.04 -17.53
N ALA A 621 -8.24 -18.14 -18.48
CA ALA A 621 -8.36 -19.35 -19.29
C ALA A 621 -7.11 -19.49 -20.19
N HIS A 622 -6.74 -20.73 -20.48
CA HIS A 622 -5.60 -21.07 -21.34
C HIS A 622 -5.95 -22.29 -22.20
N PRO A 623 -5.66 -22.29 -23.51
CA PRO A 623 -5.97 -23.41 -24.40
C PRO A 623 -5.39 -24.75 -23.93
N ASP A 624 -4.15 -24.75 -23.45
CA ASP A 624 -3.45 -25.95 -22.94
C ASP A 624 -3.78 -26.33 -21.48
N LEU A 625 -4.82 -25.72 -20.89
CA LEU A 625 -5.36 -26.10 -19.58
C LEU A 625 -6.90 -26.10 -19.59
N PRO A 626 -7.54 -26.96 -20.39
CA PRO A 626 -8.99 -27.00 -20.48
C PRO A 626 -9.63 -27.41 -19.14
N GLY A 627 -10.73 -26.76 -18.77
CA GLY A 627 -11.50 -27.06 -17.55
C GLY A 627 -10.93 -26.46 -16.25
N ALA A 628 -9.80 -25.75 -16.32
CA ALA A 628 -9.23 -25.01 -15.20
C ALA A 628 -8.71 -23.63 -15.64
N LEU A 629 -8.38 -22.78 -14.68
CA LEU A 629 -7.78 -21.47 -14.93
C LEU A 629 -6.27 -21.54 -14.65
N ALA A 630 -5.49 -20.99 -15.56
CA ALA A 630 -4.06 -20.76 -15.40
C ALA A 630 -3.82 -19.50 -14.56
N GLY A 631 -2.72 -19.49 -13.79
CA GLY A 631 -2.32 -18.33 -13.00
C GLY A 631 -1.23 -17.52 -13.69
N ALA A 632 -1.58 -16.41 -14.34
CA ALA A 632 -0.60 -15.52 -14.97
C ALA A 632 0.13 -14.65 -13.93
N LEU A 633 1.45 -14.80 -13.81
CA LEU A 633 2.32 -13.95 -13.00
C LEU A 633 2.69 -12.67 -13.77
N ARG A 634 3.15 -11.64 -13.05
CA ARG A 634 3.35 -10.30 -13.63
C ARG A 634 4.62 -9.63 -13.14
N ILE A 635 5.47 -9.15 -14.05
CA ILE A 635 6.54 -8.19 -13.76
C ILE A 635 6.03 -6.80 -14.15
N SER A 636 5.94 -5.90 -13.17
CA SER A 636 5.34 -4.58 -13.37
C SER A 636 6.32 -3.46 -13.06
N ALA A 637 6.56 -2.60 -14.04
CA ALA A 637 7.39 -1.40 -13.89
C ALA A 637 6.62 -0.36 -13.05
N GLY A 638 7.12 -0.05 -11.85
CA GLY A 638 6.52 0.94 -10.94
C GLY A 638 7.31 2.25 -10.91
N ALA A 639 6.79 3.26 -10.22
CA ALA A 639 7.39 4.59 -10.08
C ALA A 639 8.84 4.54 -9.58
N ARG A 640 9.17 3.66 -8.64
CA ARG A 640 10.53 3.49 -8.09
C ARG A 640 11.58 3.02 -9.08
N LEU A 641 11.19 2.28 -10.13
CA LEU A 641 12.09 1.99 -11.24
C LEU A 641 12.59 3.30 -11.87
N VAL A 642 11.70 4.28 -11.97
CA VAL A 642 11.97 5.58 -12.59
C VAL A 642 12.64 6.52 -11.59
N SER A 643 12.05 6.79 -10.44
CA SER A 643 12.53 7.76 -9.45
C SER A 643 13.73 7.28 -8.63
N GLY A 644 13.96 5.96 -8.53
CA GLY A 644 15.00 5.37 -7.69
C GLY A 644 14.59 5.27 -6.22
N GLU A 645 15.50 4.72 -5.42
CA GLU A 645 15.35 4.53 -3.97
C GLU A 645 16.47 5.29 -3.24
N PRO A 646 16.22 5.81 -2.02
CA PRO A 646 17.26 6.46 -1.22
C PRO A 646 18.51 5.60 -1.00
N SER A 647 18.37 4.29 -0.81
CA SER A 647 19.49 3.33 -0.74
C SER A 647 20.39 3.27 -1.98
N HIS A 648 19.95 3.80 -3.13
CA HIS A 648 20.75 3.89 -4.35
C HIS A 648 21.19 5.33 -4.64
N GLU A 649 21.09 6.24 -3.68
CA GLU A 649 21.56 7.61 -3.83
C GLU A 649 23.04 7.64 -4.26
N GLY A 650 23.36 8.47 -5.25
CA GLY A 650 24.69 8.55 -5.86
C GLY A 650 24.97 7.53 -6.97
N MET A 651 24.11 6.53 -7.19
CA MET A 651 24.26 5.59 -8.31
C MET A 651 23.86 6.25 -9.64
N ASP A 652 24.67 6.04 -10.68
CA ASP A 652 24.32 6.47 -12.05
C ASP A 652 22.96 5.91 -12.48
N PRO A 653 22.02 6.74 -12.97
CA PRO A 653 20.69 6.28 -13.37
C PRO A 653 20.70 5.18 -14.45
N THR A 654 21.70 5.17 -15.35
CA THR A 654 21.79 4.13 -16.38
C THR A 654 22.22 2.80 -15.78
N GLU A 655 23.22 2.80 -14.91
CA GLU A 655 23.62 1.59 -14.19
C GLU A 655 22.53 1.07 -13.27
N ARG A 656 21.80 1.96 -12.59
CA ARG A 656 20.63 1.58 -11.79
C ARG A 656 19.59 0.85 -12.65
N LEU A 657 19.30 1.35 -13.85
CA LEU A 657 18.35 0.70 -14.77
C LEU A 657 18.85 -0.67 -15.25
N ARG A 658 20.16 -0.80 -15.55
CA ARG A 658 20.78 -2.10 -15.90
C ARG A 658 20.71 -3.08 -14.73
N ARG A 659 20.94 -2.62 -13.50
CA ARG A 659 20.76 -3.42 -12.28
C ARG A 659 19.33 -3.93 -12.15
N GLU A 660 18.33 -3.07 -12.37
CA GLU A 660 16.92 -3.50 -12.33
C GLU A 660 16.60 -4.52 -13.43
N ALA A 661 17.15 -4.37 -14.63
CA ALA A 661 17.03 -5.39 -15.68
C ALA A 661 17.69 -6.73 -15.29
N ARG A 662 18.88 -6.72 -14.67
CA ARG A 662 19.53 -7.93 -14.14
C ARG A 662 18.71 -8.59 -13.03
N ASN A 663 18.09 -7.79 -12.17
CA ASN A 663 17.22 -8.25 -11.10
C ASN A 663 16.00 -9.04 -11.64
N VAL A 664 15.44 -8.63 -12.78
CA VAL A 664 14.40 -9.42 -13.48
C VAL A 664 14.93 -10.80 -13.85
N GLY A 665 16.15 -10.88 -14.39
CA GLY A 665 16.77 -12.17 -14.74
C GLY A 665 16.86 -13.11 -13.55
N ARG A 666 17.31 -12.60 -12.40
CA ARG A 666 17.36 -13.38 -11.15
C ARG A 666 16.00 -13.91 -10.72
N ILE A 667 14.91 -13.16 -10.92
CA ILE A 667 13.55 -13.65 -10.65
C ILE A 667 13.22 -14.82 -11.57
N LEU A 668 13.45 -14.66 -12.88
CA LEU A 668 13.10 -15.67 -13.86
C LEU A 668 13.95 -16.94 -13.71
N ASP A 669 15.23 -16.79 -13.34
CA ASP A 669 16.12 -17.92 -13.04
C ASP A 669 15.70 -18.63 -11.74
N LYS A 670 15.26 -17.87 -10.72
CA LYS A 670 14.68 -18.46 -9.50
C LYS A 670 13.40 -19.23 -9.78
N ILE A 671 12.56 -18.81 -10.74
CA ILE A 671 11.41 -19.62 -11.20
C ILE A 671 11.92 -20.98 -11.72
N GLY A 672 12.95 -20.98 -12.58
CA GLY A 672 13.57 -22.20 -13.07
C GLY A 672 14.07 -23.11 -11.94
N LEU A 673 14.78 -22.55 -10.95
CA LEU A 673 15.23 -23.26 -9.76
C LEU A 673 14.07 -23.89 -8.97
N ILE A 674 13.00 -23.14 -8.72
CA ILE A 674 11.83 -23.63 -8.00
C ILE A 674 11.16 -24.79 -8.75
N LEU A 675 11.02 -24.69 -10.08
CA LEU A 675 10.42 -25.75 -10.89
C LEU A 675 11.25 -27.04 -10.85
N ARG A 676 12.59 -26.95 -10.89
CA ARG A 676 13.48 -28.14 -10.77
C ARG A 676 13.30 -28.87 -9.45
N HIS A 677 13.05 -28.14 -8.36
CA HIS A 677 12.91 -28.68 -7.01
C HIS A 677 11.47 -28.75 -6.51
N TRP A 678 10.48 -28.66 -7.41
CA TRP A 678 9.07 -28.56 -7.06
C TRP A 678 8.59 -29.66 -6.10
N PRO A 679 8.86 -30.96 -6.31
CA PRO A 679 8.39 -32.01 -5.40
C PRO A 679 8.96 -31.87 -3.99
N ARG A 680 10.22 -31.45 -3.88
CA ARG A 680 10.90 -31.22 -2.60
C ARG A 680 10.30 -30.03 -1.87
N LEU A 681 10.08 -28.91 -2.57
CA LEU A 681 9.46 -27.72 -2.01
C LEU A 681 8.01 -27.98 -1.59
N ALA A 682 7.25 -28.73 -2.39
CA ALA A 682 5.89 -29.13 -2.05
C ALA A 682 5.83 -29.98 -0.77
N ALA A 683 6.79 -30.89 -0.58
CA ALA A 683 6.90 -31.72 0.63
C ALA A 683 7.34 -30.92 1.86
N MET A 684 8.25 -29.95 1.71
CA MET A 684 8.75 -29.14 2.83
C MET A 684 7.81 -27.98 3.20
N ALA A 685 6.98 -27.53 2.26
CA ALA A 685 6.04 -26.41 2.42
C ALA A 685 6.65 -25.15 3.07
N PRO A 686 7.77 -24.60 2.54
CA PRO A 686 8.39 -23.42 3.12
C PRO A 686 7.46 -22.20 3.03
N VAL A 687 7.51 -21.36 4.06
CA VAL A 687 6.65 -20.18 4.22
C VAL A 687 7.41 -18.89 3.94
N GLN A 688 6.70 -17.86 3.49
CA GLN A 688 7.28 -16.56 3.16
C GLN A 688 7.95 -15.91 4.37
N THR A 689 9.00 -15.12 4.12
CA THR A 689 9.72 -14.40 5.17
C THR A 689 9.97 -12.95 4.79
N TYR A 690 9.90 -12.07 5.79
CA TYR A 690 10.27 -10.67 5.66
C TYR A 690 11.76 -10.50 5.31
N LEU A 691 12.63 -11.28 5.96
CA LEU A 691 14.10 -11.27 5.84
C LEU A 691 14.65 -12.61 5.31
N PRO A 692 15.79 -12.61 4.59
CA PRO A 692 16.53 -13.83 4.30
C PRO A 692 17.04 -14.53 5.57
N HIS A 693 17.17 -15.86 5.55
CA HIS A 693 17.72 -16.64 6.65
C HIS A 693 19.18 -16.23 6.91
N GLY A 694 19.49 -15.96 8.17
CA GLY A 694 20.84 -15.53 8.56
C GLY A 694 21.25 -14.15 8.02
N TRP A 695 20.28 -13.34 7.54
CA TRP A 695 20.57 -11.96 7.15
C TRP A 695 21.18 -11.21 8.33
N ARG A 696 22.44 -10.83 8.17
CA ARG A 696 23.16 -9.88 9.01
C ARG A 696 23.30 -8.62 8.16
N ALA A 697 23.03 -7.45 8.72
CA ALA A 697 23.28 -6.19 8.02
C ALA A 697 24.69 -6.24 7.44
N ARG A 698 24.76 -6.27 6.11
CA ARG A 698 26.00 -6.12 5.37
C ARG A 698 26.07 -4.65 5.05
N ALA A 699 27.20 -4.02 5.37
CA ALA A 699 27.52 -2.71 4.85
C ALA A 699 27.17 -2.70 3.37
N ILE A 700 26.21 -1.85 3.00
CA ILE A 700 25.89 -1.57 1.59
C ILE A 700 27.10 -0.78 1.09
N LEU A 701 28.20 -1.49 0.84
CA LEU A 701 29.30 -0.94 0.10
C LEU A 701 28.80 -0.78 -1.34
N PRO A 702 29.03 0.38 -1.99
CA PRO A 702 28.80 0.49 -3.41
C PRO A 702 29.60 -0.61 -4.10
N ALA A 703 28.91 -1.47 -4.86
CA ALA A 703 29.54 -2.43 -5.75
C ALA A 703 30.14 -1.69 -6.95
#